data_AF-A0A8X8ZHF3-F1
#
_entry.id   AF-A0A8X8ZHF3-F1
#
_cell.length_a   1.000
_cell.length_b   1.000
_cell.length_c   1.000
_cell.angle_alpha   90.00
_cell.angle_beta   90.00
_cell.angle_gamma   90.00
#
_symmetry.space_group_name_H-M   'P 1'
#
loop_
_entity.id
_entity.type
_entity.pdbx_description
1 polymer ?
#
loop_
_entity_poly.entity_id
_entity_poly.type
_entity_poly.pdbx_seq_one_letter_code
_entity_poly.pdbx_strand_id
1 'polypeptide(L)'
;MEIPTYTAAAADCSFSDQKSDKILLENDVKIGDFNVKPTVMLNMKHRRAGAKPVDCVVESTAKDFTRIQTFQARIIEKKSQNTASRLKIDGSSSAPPEIVAGGGAAGGQLVATLESGVSLGSGEYFMDVFIGTPPKHFYLILDTGSDLNWIQCVPCYDCFEQKGPYYDPKESNSYRNISCDDPLCHLVSSPEPPQGCRGGSQSCPYYYWYGDSSNTTGDFALETFTVNMTSFDGTLEFRKVENVMFGCGHWNRGLFHGAAGLLGLGRGPLSFASQLQSLYGHSFSYCLVDRNSNASVSSKLIFGEDEKLLRRPELNFTTLIGGMENLVDTFYYVGIRSIVVGGEVLGIPKETWSLFPEGNGGTIIDSGTTLSYFAEPAYKMIRDAIMERMKGYPVVEDFPILDPCYNVSGVEESYLPSFGIVFGDGAVWNFPSENYFIRLDPSDVVCLAILGTPRTGLSIIGNYQQQNFHILYDTKQSRLGFAPTKCAEIREFVDFGGRKMLRRNVRLRREYLYRKSLEGKERLLYEKKRKIREALEEGKPIPTELRNEEAALRQQIDLEDEQTAVPRSSIDDEYANATVSDPKILLITSRDPSAPLAQFVKELKFVFPNAQRMNRGGQVISEIIETCRSHDFTDVISVHETRGVPDGIVISHLPFGPTAYFRLHNVVTRHDIKDKKAIGTMSEAYPHLIINNFNSKLGERTANILKHLFPVPKPDSKRVMTFAREPQSDWISFRHHVYEKRGGPKSVDLKEVGPRFEMFLFKIKLGTMDQEEAPIEWVHRPYMNTSKKRKFLGD
;
A
#
# COMPACT_ATOMS: atom_id res chain seq x y z
N MET A 1 -46.32 29.47 -33.76
CA MET A 1 -47.05 28.27 -33.34
C MET A 1 -46.57 27.15 -34.24
N GLU A 2 -46.38 25.95 -33.69
CA GLU A 2 -45.67 24.78 -34.25
C GLU A 2 -44.16 24.70 -33.97
N ILE A 3 -43.80 23.57 -33.36
CA ILE A 3 -42.51 23.14 -32.82
C ILE A 3 -41.87 22.21 -33.85
N PRO A 4 -40.59 22.35 -34.23
CA PRO A 4 -39.85 21.27 -34.84
C PRO A 4 -39.04 20.51 -33.78
N THR A 5 -39.35 19.22 -33.68
CA THR A 5 -38.55 18.19 -33.03
C THR A 5 -37.18 18.03 -33.71
N TYR A 6 -36.08 18.04 -32.95
CA TYR A 6 -34.77 17.60 -33.43
C TYR A 6 -34.33 16.35 -32.69
N THR A 7 -34.25 15.25 -33.44
CA THR A 7 -33.56 14.00 -33.12
C THR A 7 -32.05 14.23 -33.09
N ALA A 8 -31.38 13.88 -32.00
CA ALA A 8 -29.92 13.88 -31.91
C ALA A 8 -29.35 12.65 -32.60
N ALA A 9 -28.75 12.85 -33.78
CA ALA A 9 -27.86 11.90 -34.42
C ALA A 9 -26.46 12.01 -33.78
N ALA A 10 -25.86 10.85 -33.49
CA ALA A 10 -24.46 10.75 -33.07
C ALA A 10 -23.54 11.28 -34.18
N ALA A 11 -22.65 12.21 -33.83
CA ALA A 11 -21.62 12.72 -34.72
C ALA A 11 -20.27 12.06 -34.38
N ASP A 12 -19.84 11.16 -35.26
CA ASP A 12 -18.44 10.79 -35.47
C ASP A 12 -17.69 11.99 -36.07
N CYS A 13 -16.48 12.28 -35.59
CA CYS A 13 -15.54 13.17 -36.26
C CYS A 13 -14.09 12.68 -36.10
N SER A 14 -13.56 12.15 -37.19
CA SER A 14 -12.13 11.96 -37.49
C SER A 14 -11.59 13.16 -38.28
N PHE A 15 -10.39 13.68 -37.98
CA PHE A 15 -9.51 14.43 -38.90
C PHE A 15 -8.07 14.32 -38.36
N SER A 16 -7.21 13.50 -38.98
CA SER A 16 -6.28 13.78 -40.09
C SER A 16 -4.91 14.29 -39.62
N ASP A 17 -3.93 13.37 -39.60
CA ASP A 17 -2.50 13.66 -39.44
C ASP A 17 -1.93 14.39 -40.67
N GLN A 18 -1.08 15.39 -40.43
CA GLN A 18 -0.08 15.84 -41.39
C GLN A 18 1.33 15.68 -40.83
N LYS A 19 2.13 14.98 -41.64
CA LYS A 19 3.60 14.98 -41.76
C LYS A 19 4.43 14.28 -40.68
N SER A 20 4.86 13.07 -41.02
CA SER A 20 6.26 12.67 -40.85
C SER A 20 6.71 11.77 -41.99
N ASP A 21 7.91 12.03 -42.48
CA ASP A 21 8.49 11.59 -43.74
C ASP A 21 8.61 10.07 -43.94
N LYS A 22 8.44 9.68 -45.21
CA LYS A 22 8.76 8.36 -45.76
C LYS A 22 10.28 8.19 -45.84
N ILE A 23 10.78 7.07 -45.34
CA ILE A 23 11.93 6.38 -45.92
C ILE A 23 11.43 5.04 -46.48
N LEU A 24 11.70 4.88 -47.77
CA LEU A 24 11.35 3.76 -48.65
C LEU A 24 11.98 2.46 -48.18
N LEU A 25 11.29 1.34 -48.39
CA LEU A 25 11.84 0.16 -49.06
C LEU A 25 10.68 -0.72 -49.57
N GLU A 26 10.68 -0.95 -50.88
CA GLU A 26 9.76 -1.78 -51.65
C GLU A 26 9.92 -3.27 -51.29
N ASN A 27 8.81 -4.03 -51.33
CA ASN A 27 8.60 -5.08 -52.33
C ASN A 27 7.29 -5.86 -52.08
N ASP A 28 6.43 -5.82 -53.09
CA ASP A 28 5.25 -6.66 -53.26
C ASP A 28 5.63 -8.11 -53.62
N VAL A 29 4.97 -9.08 -52.99
CA VAL A 29 4.68 -10.39 -53.61
C VAL A 29 3.23 -10.75 -53.28
N LYS A 30 2.38 -10.79 -54.32
CA LYS A 30 1.06 -11.44 -54.31
C LYS A 30 1.20 -12.94 -54.51
N ILE A 31 0.32 -13.74 -53.91
CA ILE A 31 -0.37 -14.92 -54.50
C ILE A 31 -1.34 -15.53 -53.45
N GLY A 32 -2.59 -15.80 -53.87
CA GLY A 32 -3.31 -17.02 -53.51
C GLY A 32 -4.57 -16.92 -52.67
N ASP A 33 -5.74 -16.89 -53.32
CA ASP A 33 -7.05 -17.15 -52.73
C ASP A 33 -7.16 -18.57 -52.16
N PHE A 34 -7.56 -18.69 -50.89
CA PHE A 34 -8.24 -19.88 -50.37
C PHE A 34 -9.46 -19.45 -49.54
N ASN A 35 -10.62 -19.90 -50.02
CA ASN A 35 -11.94 -19.60 -49.49
C ASN A 35 -12.18 -20.41 -48.20
N VAL A 36 -12.08 -19.76 -47.04
CA VAL A 36 -12.47 -20.31 -45.72
C VAL A 36 -13.55 -19.42 -45.13
N LYS A 37 -14.69 -20.02 -44.78
CA LYS A 37 -15.85 -19.38 -44.12
C LYS A 37 -15.40 -18.53 -42.92
N PRO A 38 -15.97 -17.32 -42.69
CA PRO A 38 -15.60 -16.51 -41.54
C PRO A 38 -16.12 -17.15 -40.25
N THR A 39 -15.18 -17.73 -39.50
CA THR A 39 -15.31 -17.97 -38.07
C THR A 39 -15.44 -16.62 -37.37
N VAL A 40 -16.38 -16.52 -36.42
CA VAL A 40 -16.67 -15.33 -35.61
C VAL A 40 -15.36 -14.75 -35.03
N MET A 41 -14.95 -13.58 -35.53
CA MET A 41 -13.88 -12.80 -34.91
C MET A 41 -14.43 -12.13 -33.66
N LEU A 42 -14.07 -12.69 -32.50
CA LEU A 42 -14.05 -11.95 -31.25
C LEU A 42 -13.02 -10.83 -31.41
N ASN A 43 -13.50 -9.59 -31.52
CA ASN A 43 -12.66 -8.41 -31.36
C ASN A 43 -12.18 -8.37 -29.91
N MET A 44 -11.06 -9.05 -29.63
CA MET A 44 -10.25 -8.76 -28.47
C MET A 44 -9.66 -7.37 -28.66
N LYS A 45 -10.31 -6.36 -28.08
CA LYS A 45 -9.66 -5.08 -27.80
C LYS A 45 -8.47 -5.38 -26.88
N HIS A 46 -7.27 -5.42 -27.45
CA HIS A 46 -6.04 -5.32 -26.69
C HIS A 46 -6.05 -3.97 -25.96
N ARG A 47 -6.37 -4.01 -24.66
CA ARG A 47 -6.19 -2.87 -23.74
C ARG A 47 -4.72 -2.45 -23.78
N ARG A 48 -4.46 -1.18 -24.06
CA ARG A 48 -3.28 -0.51 -23.49
C ARG A 48 -3.51 -0.43 -21.99
N ALA A 49 -2.71 -1.15 -21.22
CA ALA A 49 -2.62 -0.96 -19.78
C ALA A 49 -1.78 0.31 -19.52
N GLY A 50 -2.36 1.25 -18.78
CA GLY A 50 -1.70 2.48 -18.34
C GLY A 50 -2.32 3.75 -18.93
N ALA A 51 -3.37 4.27 -18.28
CA ALA A 51 -3.74 5.68 -18.42
C ALA A 51 -2.66 6.52 -17.71
N LYS A 52 -2.26 7.65 -18.30
CA LYS A 52 -1.27 8.54 -17.68
C LYS A 52 -1.96 9.37 -16.58
N PRO A 53 -1.25 9.81 -15.51
CA PRO A 53 -1.82 10.65 -14.45
C PRO A 53 -2.52 11.90 -14.97
N VAL A 54 -2.01 12.48 -16.06
CA VAL A 54 -2.55 13.66 -16.75
C VAL A 54 -3.98 13.41 -17.28
N ASP A 55 -4.25 12.22 -17.81
CA ASP A 55 -5.57 11.89 -18.40
C ASP A 55 -6.65 11.82 -17.30
N CYS A 56 -6.31 11.29 -16.13
CA CYS A 56 -7.21 11.17 -14.97
C CYS A 56 -7.55 12.54 -14.34
N VAL A 57 -6.58 13.46 -14.29
CA VAL A 57 -6.81 14.82 -13.80
C VAL A 57 -7.72 15.61 -14.76
N VAL A 58 -7.49 15.51 -16.07
CA VAL A 58 -8.33 16.16 -17.08
C VAL A 58 -9.78 15.63 -17.02
N GLU A 59 -9.94 14.32 -16.86
CA GLU A 59 -11.26 13.70 -16.71
C GLU A 59 -11.95 14.13 -15.40
N SER A 60 -11.22 14.14 -14.27
CA SER A 60 -11.75 14.59 -12.98
C SER A 60 -12.07 16.09 -12.93
N THR A 61 -11.38 16.93 -13.68
CA THR A 61 -11.62 18.37 -13.70
C THR A 61 -12.80 18.74 -14.59
N ALA A 62 -13.05 17.98 -15.66
CA ALA A 62 -14.30 18.04 -16.41
C ALA A 62 -15.52 17.64 -15.54
N LYS A 63 -15.37 16.67 -14.63
CA LYS A 63 -16.41 16.29 -13.63
C LYS A 63 -16.77 17.48 -12.74
N ASP A 64 -15.75 18.08 -12.12
CA ASP A 64 -15.97 19.10 -11.12
C ASP A 64 -16.43 20.46 -11.74
N PHE A 65 -16.00 20.80 -12.97
CA PHE A 65 -16.50 21.99 -13.68
C PHE A 65 -18.01 21.90 -13.94
N THR A 66 -18.49 20.72 -14.35
CA THR A 66 -19.93 20.44 -14.53
C THR A 66 -20.65 20.46 -13.17
N ARG A 67 -20.01 19.96 -12.10
CA ARG A 67 -20.50 19.92 -10.71
C ARG A 67 -20.96 21.25 -10.14
N ILE A 68 -20.27 22.32 -10.49
CA ILE A 68 -20.49 23.65 -9.93
C ILE A 68 -21.66 24.37 -10.59
N GLN A 69 -21.84 24.16 -11.90
CA GLN A 69 -22.94 24.77 -12.63
C GLN A 69 -24.28 24.17 -12.18
N THR A 70 -24.32 22.88 -11.82
CA THR A 70 -25.54 22.18 -11.36
C THR A 70 -25.78 22.26 -9.84
N PHE A 71 -24.77 22.47 -8.99
CA PHE A 71 -25.01 22.85 -7.58
C PHE A 71 -25.87 24.10 -7.46
N GLN A 72 -25.77 25.04 -8.40
CA GLN A 72 -26.63 26.23 -8.44
C GLN A 72 -28.05 25.92 -8.90
N ALA A 73 -28.22 24.98 -9.83
CA ALA A 73 -29.54 24.47 -10.22
C ALA A 73 -30.26 23.78 -9.04
N ARG A 74 -29.50 23.11 -8.16
CA ARG A 74 -29.99 22.43 -6.95
C ARG A 74 -30.67 23.36 -5.95
N ILE A 75 -30.07 24.52 -5.67
CA ILE A 75 -30.71 25.52 -4.81
C ILE A 75 -31.93 26.14 -5.51
N ILE A 76 -31.90 26.27 -6.84
CA ILE A 76 -33.04 26.77 -7.63
C ILE A 76 -34.19 25.75 -7.68
N GLU A 77 -33.95 24.44 -7.69
CA GLU A 77 -35.00 23.40 -7.67
C GLU A 77 -35.60 23.16 -6.27
N LYS A 78 -34.80 23.29 -5.20
CA LYS A 78 -35.33 23.29 -3.81
C LYS A 78 -36.38 24.41 -3.60
N LYS A 79 -36.34 25.46 -4.43
CA LYS A 79 -37.38 26.50 -4.55
C LYS A 79 -38.74 25.94 -5.00
N SER A 80 -38.79 24.99 -5.95
CA SER A 80 -40.05 24.42 -6.44
C SER A 80 -40.69 23.50 -5.39
N GLN A 81 -39.87 22.69 -4.71
CA GLN A 81 -40.30 21.77 -3.67
C GLN A 81 -40.71 22.48 -2.37
N ASN A 82 -39.98 23.53 -1.93
CA ASN A 82 -40.34 24.29 -0.73
C ASN A 82 -41.58 25.20 -0.91
N THR A 83 -41.88 25.62 -2.14
CA THR A 83 -43.13 26.35 -2.43
C THR A 83 -44.35 25.40 -2.41
N ALA A 84 -44.16 24.13 -2.77
CA ALA A 84 -45.18 23.10 -2.71
C ALA A 84 -45.41 22.54 -1.29
N SER A 85 -44.36 22.44 -0.46
CA SER A 85 -44.45 21.95 0.93
C SER A 85 -45.00 23.01 1.91
N ARG A 86 -44.75 24.30 1.68
CA ARG A 86 -45.33 25.42 2.47
C ARG A 86 -46.85 25.57 2.34
N LEU A 87 -47.48 24.96 1.34
CA LEU A 87 -48.94 24.92 1.21
C LEU A 87 -49.58 23.75 2.00
N LYS A 88 -48.80 22.91 2.69
CA LYS A 88 -49.31 21.66 3.29
C LYS A 88 -48.94 21.35 4.75
N ILE A 89 -48.14 22.17 5.44
CA ILE A 89 -47.77 21.85 6.84
C ILE A 89 -48.12 23.02 7.74
N ASP A 90 -49.36 22.98 8.25
CA ASP A 90 -49.74 23.56 9.52
C ASP A 90 -49.88 22.38 10.50
N GLY A 91 -49.00 22.31 11.51
CA GLY A 91 -49.15 21.42 12.66
C GLY A 91 -48.17 20.24 12.80
N SER A 92 -47.57 20.20 14.01
CA SER A 92 -46.90 19.06 14.68
C SER A 92 -45.43 18.78 14.36
N SER A 93 -44.56 19.33 15.22
CA SER A 93 -43.16 18.91 15.43
C SER A 93 -43.09 17.62 16.26
N SER A 94 -42.54 16.55 15.70
CA SER A 94 -42.09 15.37 16.45
C SER A 94 -40.66 15.02 16.04
N ALA A 95 -39.77 14.85 17.02
CA ALA A 95 -38.39 14.44 16.82
C ALA A 95 -38.29 13.06 16.13
N PRO A 96 -37.22 12.78 15.37
CA PRO A 96 -37.06 11.48 14.70
C PRO A 96 -36.88 10.35 15.73
N PRO A 97 -37.37 9.13 15.45
CA PRO A 97 -37.22 8.01 16.37
C PRO A 97 -35.77 7.51 16.42
N GLU A 98 -35.23 7.35 17.63
CA GLU A 98 -33.97 6.64 17.86
C GLU A 98 -34.12 5.17 17.46
N ILE A 99 -33.32 4.72 16.49
CA ILE A 99 -33.23 3.31 16.10
C ILE A 99 -32.33 2.61 17.12
N VAL A 100 -32.95 1.82 18.01
CA VAL A 100 -32.26 0.93 18.93
C VAL A 100 -31.69 -0.25 18.15
N ALA A 101 -30.43 -0.13 17.71
CA ALA A 101 -29.64 -1.28 17.31
C ALA A 101 -29.33 -2.11 18.58
N GLY A 102 -29.79 -3.36 18.60
CA GLY A 102 -29.57 -4.30 19.70
C GLY A 102 -28.10 -4.69 19.82
N GLY A 103 -27.33 -3.89 20.55
CA GLY A 103 -25.95 -4.17 20.94
C GLY A 103 -25.47 -3.08 21.89
N GLY A 104 -25.17 -3.40 23.13
CA GLY A 104 -24.70 -2.42 24.12
C GLY A 104 -23.52 -1.62 23.59
N ALA A 105 -23.47 -0.33 23.94
CA ALA A 105 -22.43 0.62 23.53
C ALA A 105 -21.04 -0.02 23.59
N ALA A 106 -20.49 -0.36 22.43
CA ALA A 106 -19.17 -0.93 22.33
C ALA A 106 -18.17 0.23 22.50
N GLY A 107 -17.57 0.36 23.68
CA GLY A 107 -16.43 1.26 23.86
C GLY A 107 -15.29 0.84 22.91
N GLY A 108 -15.13 1.55 21.80
CA GLY A 108 -14.14 1.24 20.76
C GLY A 108 -14.26 2.17 19.55
N GLN A 109 -13.27 2.12 18.65
CA GLN A 109 -13.26 2.86 17.38
C GLN A 109 -13.58 1.90 16.23
N LEU A 110 -14.31 2.34 15.20
CA LEU A 110 -14.40 1.62 13.93
C LEU A 110 -13.35 2.18 12.98
N VAL A 111 -12.42 1.35 12.52
CA VAL A 111 -11.34 1.76 11.62
C VAL A 111 -11.53 1.09 10.27
N ALA A 112 -11.49 1.85 9.19
CA ALA A 112 -11.52 1.36 7.82
C ALA A 112 -10.28 1.79 7.03
N THR A 113 -9.91 1.01 6.03
CA THR A 113 -8.81 1.34 5.10
C THR A 113 -9.30 2.33 4.04
N LEU A 114 -8.49 3.35 3.77
CA LEU A 114 -8.70 4.32 2.70
C LEU A 114 -7.59 4.23 1.65
N GLU A 115 -7.96 4.28 0.38
CA GLU A 115 -7.04 4.20 -0.77
C GLU A 115 -7.36 5.29 -1.81
N SER A 116 -6.36 5.69 -2.60
CA SER A 116 -6.55 6.61 -3.73
C SER A 116 -7.17 5.90 -4.93
N GLY A 117 -8.24 6.46 -5.49
CA GLY A 117 -8.92 5.96 -6.68
C GLY A 117 -8.16 6.17 -7.99
N VAL A 118 -7.03 6.89 -7.99
CA VAL A 118 -6.31 7.31 -9.21
C VAL A 118 -5.90 6.13 -10.09
N SER A 119 -5.46 5.02 -9.48
CA SER A 119 -5.11 3.80 -10.21
C SER A 119 -6.28 3.15 -10.97
N LEU A 120 -7.51 3.51 -10.60
CA LEU A 120 -8.76 3.06 -11.18
C LEU A 120 -9.45 4.14 -12.03
N GLY A 121 -8.76 5.26 -12.31
CA GLY A 121 -9.28 6.37 -13.12
C GLY A 121 -10.20 7.34 -12.37
N SER A 122 -10.15 7.33 -11.03
CA SER A 122 -10.98 8.18 -10.17
C SER A 122 -10.11 9.19 -9.41
N GLY A 123 -10.60 10.42 -9.26
CA GLY A 123 -9.94 11.48 -8.46
C GLY A 123 -10.30 11.43 -6.98
N GLU A 124 -11.20 10.52 -6.61
CA GLU A 124 -11.80 10.34 -5.31
C GLU A 124 -11.05 9.28 -4.47
N TYR A 125 -11.35 9.21 -3.17
CA TYR A 125 -10.77 8.21 -2.26
C TYR A 125 -11.79 7.11 -1.97
N PHE A 126 -11.32 5.88 -1.95
CA PHE A 126 -12.15 4.69 -1.76
C PHE A 126 -11.95 4.10 -0.37
N MET A 127 -13.06 3.70 0.24
CA MET A 127 -13.09 2.88 1.44
C MET A 127 -13.32 1.41 1.07
N ASP A 128 -12.53 0.53 1.68
CA ASP A 128 -12.79 -0.91 1.66
C ASP A 128 -13.95 -1.26 2.61
N VAL A 129 -14.98 -1.91 2.08
CA VAL A 129 -16.11 -2.40 2.85
C VAL A 129 -16.57 -3.77 2.36
N PHE A 130 -17.10 -4.57 3.27
CA PHE A 130 -17.79 -5.81 2.91
C PHE A 130 -19.28 -5.66 3.16
N ILE A 131 -20.13 -6.07 2.22
CA ILE A 131 -21.57 -5.89 2.31
C ILE A 131 -22.25 -7.25 2.14
N GLY A 132 -23.23 -7.53 3.00
CA GLY A 132 -24.07 -8.73 2.95
C GLY A 132 -23.63 -9.89 3.84
N THR A 133 -24.47 -10.92 3.89
CA THR A 133 -24.23 -12.17 4.61
C THR A 133 -24.47 -13.37 3.68
N PRO A 134 -23.42 -14.03 3.16
CA PRO A 134 -21.99 -13.86 3.48
C PRO A 134 -21.40 -12.53 2.97
N PRO A 135 -20.35 -12.00 3.64
CA PRO A 135 -19.75 -10.71 3.30
C PRO A 135 -19.05 -10.73 1.94
N LYS A 136 -19.37 -9.77 1.08
CA LYS A 136 -18.72 -9.55 -0.22
C LYS A 136 -18.02 -8.20 -0.27
N HIS A 137 -16.84 -8.17 -0.88
CA HIS A 137 -15.98 -6.99 -0.90
C HIS A 137 -16.39 -5.98 -1.98
N PHE A 138 -16.42 -4.69 -1.60
CA PHE A 138 -16.72 -3.55 -2.47
C PHE A 138 -15.85 -2.34 -2.11
N TYR A 139 -15.66 -1.45 -3.09
CA TYR A 139 -15.05 -0.13 -2.91
C TYR A 139 -16.12 0.95 -2.96
N LEU A 140 -16.18 1.84 -1.96
CA LEU A 140 -17.11 2.97 -1.94
C LEU A 140 -16.35 4.30 -1.91
N ILE A 141 -16.83 5.28 -2.67
CA ILE A 141 -16.31 6.65 -2.64
C ILE A 141 -16.62 7.29 -1.28
N LEU A 142 -15.62 7.89 -0.67
CA LEU A 142 -15.75 8.65 0.57
C LEU A 142 -16.25 10.07 0.28
N ASP A 143 -17.48 10.40 0.68
CA ASP A 143 -18.10 11.68 0.33
C ASP A 143 -18.73 12.39 1.54
N THR A 144 -18.09 13.48 2.00
CA THR A 144 -18.65 14.36 3.04
C THR A 144 -19.67 15.37 2.51
N GLY A 145 -19.86 15.43 1.19
CA GLY A 145 -20.83 16.27 0.51
C GLY A 145 -22.20 15.62 0.29
N SER A 146 -22.45 14.40 0.79
CA SER A 146 -23.74 13.73 0.64
C SER A 146 -24.08 12.78 1.80
N ASP A 147 -25.37 12.46 1.93
CA ASP A 147 -25.86 11.63 3.02
C ASP A 147 -26.12 10.17 2.62
N LEU A 148 -26.57 9.88 1.39
CA LEU A 148 -26.99 8.52 1.05
C LEU A 148 -25.81 7.58 0.80
N ASN A 149 -25.75 6.48 1.56
CA ASN A 149 -24.93 5.31 1.21
C ASN A 149 -25.63 4.51 0.11
N TRP A 150 -24.95 4.12 -0.97
CA TRP A 150 -25.56 3.29 -2.02
C TRP A 150 -24.53 2.51 -2.82
N ILE A 151 -24.97 1.43 -3.47
CA ILE A 151 -24.17 0.56 -4.35
C ILE A 151 -24.94 0.13 -5.60
N GLN A 152 -24.24 -0.25 -6.68
CA GLN A 152 -24.88 -0.80 -7.87
C GLN A 152 -25.33 -2.25 -7.64
N CYS A 153 -26.62 -2.49 -7.88
CA CYS A 153 -27.29 -3.75 -7.63
C CYS A 153 -27.76 -4.44 -8.92
N VAL A 154 -27.90 -5.77 -8.87
CA VAL A 154 -28.64 -6.51 -9.90
C VAL A 154 -30.15 -6.53 -9.63
N PRO A 155 -31.01 -6.41 -10.65
CA PRO A 155 -30.67 -6.13 -12.05
C PRO A 155 -30.19 -4.69 -12.23
N CYS A 156 -29.06 -4.52 -12.91
CA CYS A 156 -28.59 -3.20 -13.29
C CYS A 156 -29.14 -2.89 -14.69
N TYR A 157 -29.89 -1.80 -14.82
CA TYR A 157 -30.50 -1.39 -16.09
C TYR A 157 -29.65 -0.36 -16.84
N ASP A 158 -28.97 0.52 -16.12
CA ASP A 158 -28.10 1.57 -16.69
C ASP A 158 -27.05 1.92 -15.64
N CYS A 159 -25.82 1.41 -15.76
CA CYS A 159 -24.77 1.52 -14.74
C CYS A 159 -23.41 1.81 -15.37
N PHE A 160 -22.53 2.44 -14.60
CA PHE A 160 -21.13 2.60 -14.96
C PHE A 160 -20.30 1.36 -14.61
N GLU A 161 -19.12 1.25 -15.22
CA GLU A 161 -18.17 0.18 -14.92
C GLU A 161 -17.58 0.32 -13.51
N GLN A 162 -17.68 -0.77 -12.72
CA GLN A 162 -17.05 -0.89 -11.40
C GLN A 162 -16.01 -2.01 -11.34
N LYS A 163 -15.16 -1.99 -10.32
CA LYS A 163 -14.24 -3.10 -10.00
C LYS A 163 -15.00 -4.20 -9.23
N GLY A 164 -15.08 -5.39 -9.81
CA GLY A 164 -15.77 -6.54 -9.20
C GLY A 164 -17.24 -6.66 -9.64
N PRO A 165 -17.96 -7.68 -9.13
CA PRO A 165 -19.36 -7.90 -9.51
C PRO A 165 -20.29 -6.87 -8.89
N TYR A 166 -21.47 -6.66 -9.49
CA TYR A 166 -22.58 -5.94 -8.86
C TYR A 166 -23.10 -6.71 -7.65
N TYR A 167 -23.67 -5.99 -6.70
CA TYR A 167 -24.27 -6.61 -5.51
C TYR A 167 -25.60 -7.28 -5.88
N ASP A 168 -25.80 -8.53 -5.42
CA ASP A 168 -27.06 -9.26 -5.59
C ASP A 168 -27.78 -9.35 -4.24
N PRO A 169 -28.89 -8.63 -4.06
CA PRO A 169 -29.71 -8.72 -2.86
C PRO A 169 -30.16 -10.14 -2.50
N LYS A 170 -30.34 -11.01 -3.49
CA LYS A 170 -30.82 -12.38 -3.29
C LYS A 170 -29.75 -13.31 -2.72
N GLU A 171 -28.47 -12.93 -2.84
CA GLU A 171 -27.36 -13.72 -2.33
C GLU A 171 -26.98 -13.35 -0.88
N SER A 172 -27.69 -12.39 -0.27
CA SER A 172 -27.49 -11.97 1.11
C SER A 172 -28.69 -12.30 1.99
N ASN A 173 -28.45 -13.00 3.10
CA ASN A 173 -29.48 -13.32 4.07
C ASN A 173 -29.81 -12.15 5.02
N SER A 174 -29.00 -11.09 5.04
CA SER A 174 -29.19 -9.91 5.89
C SER A 174 -29.85 -8.73 5.16
N TYR A 175 -30.05 -8.85 3.84
CA TYR A 175 -30.74 -7.85 3.05
C TYR A 175 -32.23 -7.79 3.40
N ARG A 176 -32.75 -6.58 3.66
CA ARG A 176 -34.16 -6.34 3.96
C ARG A 176 -34.67 -5.12 3.21
N ASN A 177 -35.69 -5.32 2.39
CA ASN A 177 -36.39 -4.20 1.74
C ASN A 177 -37.10 -3.33 2.77
N ILE A 178 -37.01 -2.02 2.57
CA ILE A 178 -37.86 -1.06 3.27
C ILE A 178 -39.13 -0.90 2.43
N SER A 179 -40.28 -1.19 3.03
CA SER A 179 -41.56 -1.02 2.35
C SER A 179 -41.95 0.45 2.28
N CYS A 180 -42.79 0.78 1.30
CA CYS A 180 -43.38 2.10 1.15
C CYS A 180 -44.15 2.64 2.38
N ASP A 181 -44.74 1.76 3.20
CA ASP A 181 -45.45 2.17 4.43
C ASP A 181 -44.50 2.39 5.62
N ASP A 182 -43.23 2.02 5.48
CA ASP A 182 -42.24 2.20 6.53
C ASP A 182 -41.88 3.70 6.66
N PRO A 183 -41.89 4.27 7.86
CA PRO A 183 -41.53 5.68 8.06
C PRO A 183 -40.13 6.03 7.55
N LEU A 184 -39.22 5.05 7.46
CA LEU A 184 -37.89 5.25 6.89
C LEU A 184 -37.93 5.63 5.40
N CYS A 185 -38.99 5.24 4.68
CA CYS A 185 -39.14 5.60 3.26
C CYS A 185 -39.31 7.11 3.04
N HIS A 186 -39.74 7.86 4.07
CA HIS A 186 -39.84 9.32 4.00
C HIS A 186 -38.49 10.05 4.07
N LEU A 187 -37.40 9.33 4.38
CA LEU A 187 -36.06 9.90 4.41
C LEU A 187 -35.47 10.11 3.00
N VAL A 188 -36.05 9.47 1.98
CA VAL A 188 -35.57 9.54 0.59
C VAL A 188 -36.63 10.11 -0.34
N SER A 189 -36.19 10.77 -1.42
CA SER A 189 -37.07 11.31 -2.45
C SER A 189 -37.39 10.26 -3.51
N SER A 190 -38.60 10.26 -4.07
CA SER A 190 -38.97 9.41 -5.22
C SER A 190 -38.55 10.05 -6.56
N PRO A 191 -38.20 9.26 -7.59
CA PRO A 191 -37.79 9.75 -8.92
C PRO A 191 -38.88 10.52 -9.67
N GLU A 192 -38.51 11.49 -10.50
CA GLU A 192 -39.43 12.25 -11.36
C GLU A 192 -39.62 11.62 -12.77
N PRO A 193 -40.86 11.55 -13.33
CA PRO A 193 -42.11 11.94 -12.69
C PRO A 193 -42.43 11.00 -11.51
N PRO A 194 -42.97 11.52 -10.38
CA PRO A 194 -43.13 10.77 -9.15
C PRO A 194 -43.90 9.47 -9.40
N GLN A 195 -43.18 8.37 -9.54
CA GLN A 195 -43.73 7.04 -9.28
C GLN A 195 -43.69 6.85 -7.77
N GLY A 196 -44.47 7.67 -7.07
CA GLY A 196 -44.67 7.52 -5.64
C GLY A 196 -45.15 6.11 -5.34
N CYS A 197 -44.82 5.64 -4.15
CA CYS A 197 -45.26 4.37 -3.59
C CYS A 197 -46.71 4.05 -3.95
N ARG A 198 -46.92 2.98 -4.74
CA ARG A 198 -48.24 2.61 -5.29
C ARG A 198 -49.00 1.63 -4.38
N GLY A 199 -48.33 1.02 -3.40
CA GLY A 199 -48.95 0.11 -2.44
C GLY A 199 -47.98 -0.31 -1.32
N GLY A 200 -48.53 -0.77 -0.19
CA GLY A 200 -47.79 -0.98 1.06
C GLY A 200 -46.71 -2.07 1.04
N SER A 201 -46.79 -3.04 0.13
CA SER A 201 -45.77 -4.10 -0.02
C SER A 201 -44.71 -3.79 -1.08
N GLN A 202 -44.77 -2.63 -1.74
CA GLN A 202 -43.78 -2.22 -2.72
C GLN A 202 -42.49 -1.80 -2.00
N SER A 203 -41.33 -2.14 -2.58
CA SER A 203 -40.03 -1.62 -2.14
C SER A 203 -40.00 -0.09 -2.30
N CYS A 204 -39.45 0.61 -1.31
CA CYS A 204 -39.36 2.06 -1.30
C CYS A 204 -38.42 2.55 -2.41
N PRO A 205 -38.91 3.25 -3.46
CA PRO A 205 -38.04 3.75 -4.51
C PRO A 205 -37.32 5.01 -4.03
N TYR A 206 -36.01 5.07 -4.25
CA TYR A 206 -35.23 6.28 -4.01
C TYR A 206 -34.68 6.86 -5.32
N TYR A 207 -34.55 8.18 -5.32
CA TYR A 207 -33.82 8.95 -6.30
C TYR A 207 -32.88 9.88 -5.57
N TYR A 208 -31.61 9.79 -5.91
CA TYR A 208 -30.57 10.65 -5.38
C TYR A 208 -29.72 11.15 -6.53
N TRP A 209 -29.41 12.43 -6.52
CA TRP A 209 -28.60 13.05 -7.56
C TRP A 209 -27.40 13.73 -6.90
N TYR A 210 -26.42 14.18 -7.69
CA TYR A 210 -25.21 14.87 -7.22
C TYR A 210 -24.98 16.18 -7.98
N GLY A 211 -24.10 17.02 -7.44
CA GLY A 211 -23.79 18.32 -8.04
C GLY A 211 -23.32 18.22 -9.49
N ASP A 212 -22.67 17.13 -9.89
CA ASP A 212 -22.09 16.85 -11.22
C ASP A 212 -23.09 16.28 -12.24
N SER A 213 -24.39 16.41 -11.97
CA SER A 213 -25.47 15.80 -12.77
C SER A 213 -25.51 14.28 -12.73
N SER A 214 -24.64 13.63 -11.95
CA SER A 214 -24.75 12.20 -11.71
C SER A 214 -25.95 11.89 -10.83
N ASN A 215 -26.47 10.67 -10.95
CA ASN A 215 -27.60 10.21 -10.16
C ASN A 215 -27.58 8.71 -9.96
N THR A 216 -28.33 8.29 -8.96
CA THR A 216 -28.62 6.90 -8.63
C THR A 216 -30.10 6.77 -8.29
N THR A 217 -30.73 5.74 -8.86
CA THR A 217 -32.13 5.40 -8.64
C THR A 217 -32.24 3.91 -8.37
N GLY A 218 -33.04 3.53 -7.39
CA GLY A 218 -33.25 2.12 -7.08
C GLY A 218 -34.10 1.88 -5.84
N ASP A 219 -33.85 0.78 -5.17
CA ASP A 219 -34.60 0.34 -3.99
C ASP A 219 -33.89 0.78 -2.69
N PHE A 220 -34.63 1.38 -1.77
CA PHE A 220 -34.11 1.73 -0.44
C PHE A 220 -34.28 0.53 0.51
N ALA A 221 -33.19 0.16 1.17
CA ALA A 221 -33.12 -1.10 1.91
C ALA A 221 -32.20 -0.99 3.14
N LEU A 222 -32.22 -2.06 3.94
CA LEU A 222 -31.33 -2.29 5.06
C LEU A 222 -30.38 -3.45 4.72
N GLU A 223 -29.12 -3.32 5.11
CA GLU A 223 -28.13 -4.39 4.97
C GLU A 223 -27.06 -4.31 6.08
N THR A 224 -26.32 -5.40 6.26
CA THR A 224 -25.17 -5.48 7.16
C THR A 224 -23.89 -5.11 6.42
N PHE A 225 -23.22 -4.07 6.91
CA PHE A 225 -21.90 -3.65 6.45
C PHE A 225 -20.87 -4.23 7.42
N THR A 226 -19.84 -4.87 6.90
CA THR A 226 -18.72 -5.40 7.66
C THR A 226 -17.48 -4.61 7.31
N VAL A 227 -16.90 -3.94 8.30
CA VAL A 227 -15.69 -3.15 8.16
C VAL A 227 -14.54 -3.90 8.82
N ASN A 228 -13.41 -3.92 8.13
CA ASN A 228 -12.20 -4.56 8.61
C ASN A 228 -11.51 -3.67 9.64
N MET A 229 -11.66 -3.97 10.94
CA MET A 229 -10.89 -3.28 11.98
C MET A 229 -9.49 -3.88 12.10
N THR A 230 -8.50 -3.00 12.20
CA THR A 230 -7.26 -3.35 12.88
C THR A 230 -7.42 -2.98 14.34
N SER A 231 -7.52 -3.97 15.23
CA SER A 231 -7.54 -3.74 16.67
C SER A 231 -6.22 -3.08 17.13
N PHE A 232 -6.20 -2.51 18.33
CA PHE A 232 -5.04 -1.81 18.91
C PHE A 232 -3.80 -2.74 19.07
N ASP A 233 -4.02 -4.06 19.05
CA ASP A 233 -3.02 -5.12 19.11
C ASP A 233 -2.58 -5.65 17.72
N GLY A 234 -3.13 -5.10 16.64
CA GLY A 234 -2.83 -5.50 15.26
C GLY A 234 -3.54 -6.76 14.78
N THR A 235 -4.52 -7.28 15.52
CA THR A 235 -5.40 -8.35 15.04
C THR A 235 -6.46 -7.77 14.08
N LEU A 236 -6.72 -8.48 12.98
CA LEU A 236 -7.81 -8.14 12.06
C LEU A 236 -9.13 -8.64 12.66
N GLU A 237 -9.94 -7.73 13.18
CA GLU A 237 -11.28 -8.03 13.66
C GLU A 237 -12.32 -7.51 12.67
N PHE A 238 -13.22 -8.36 12.21
CA PHE A 238 -14.35 -7.92 11.40
C PHE A 238 -15.46 -7.42 12.33
N ARG A 239 -15.83 -6.14 12.22
CA ARG A 239 -17.03 -5.61 12.90
C ARG A 239 -18.17 -5.48 11.92
N LYS A 240 -19.33 -5.97 12.35
CA LYS A 240 -20.58 -5.86 11.63
C LYS A 240 -21.36 -4.67 12.16
N VAL A 241 -21.84 -3.85 11.24
CA VAL A 241 -22.82 -2.80 11.45
C VAL A 241 -24.10 -3.29 10.77
N GLU A 242 -25.07 -3.69 11.57
CA GLU A 242 -26.33 -4.26 11.07
C GLU A 242 -27.36 -3.17 10.82
N ASN A 243 -28.30 -3.46 9.91
CA ASN A 243 -29.40 -2.55 9.56
C ASN A 243 -28.93 -1.16 9.08
N VAL A 244 -27.85 -1.13 8.29
CA VAL A 244 -27.41 0.09 7.62
C VAL A 244 -28.41 0.42 6.52
N MET A 245 -29.00 1.61 6.60
CA MET A 245 -29.82 2.18 5.55
C MET A 245 -28.95 2.52 4.35
N PHE A 246 -29.26 1.93 3.20
CA PHE A 246 -28.55 2.15 1.94
C PHE A 246 -29.47 2.04 0.72
N GLY A 247 -29.02 2.63 -0.39
CA GLY A 247 -29.64 2.51 -1.70
C GLY A 247 -29.07 1.35 -2.50
N CYS A 248 -29.95 0.48 -2.98
CA CYS A 248 -29.64 -0.55 -3.94
C CYS A 248 -29.93 -0.02 -5.35
N GLY A 249 -28.90 0.55 -6.00
CA GLY A 249 -29.04 1.34 -7.22
C GLY A 249 -29.10 0.49 -8.48
N HIS A 250 -30.16 0.69 -9.29
CA HIS A 250 -30.39 -0.03 -10.54
C HIS A 250 -30.19 0.84 -11.79
N TRP A 251 -30.33 2.16 -11.65
CA TRP A 251 -29.97 3.16 -12.66
C TRP A 251 -28.99 4.15 -12.04
N ASN A 252 -27.72 4.05 -12.41
CA ASN A 252 -26.63 4.83 -11.87
C ASN A 252 -25.86 5.46 -13.03
N ARG A 253 -26.03 6.78 -13.19
CA ARG A 253 -25.37 7.57 -14.24
C ARG A 253 -24.38 8.51 -13.60
N GLY A 254 -23.17 8.55 -14.12
CA GLY A 254 -22.11 9.41 -13.59
C GLY A 254 -20.74 8.80 -13.79
N LEU A 255 -19.71 9.53 -13.38
CA LEU A 255 -18.31 9.16 -13.57
C LEU A 255 -17.71 8.62 -12.26
N PHE A 256 -18.28 7.52 -11.73
CA PHE A 256 -17.87 6.87 -10.48
C PHE A 256 -16.88 5.71 -10.69
N HIS A 257 -15.98 5.84 -11.68
CA HIS A 257 -15.11 4.76 -12.16
C HIS A 257 -14.41 3.99 -11.04
N GLY A 258 -14.49 2.65 -11.11
CA GLY A 258 -13.76 1.76 -10.20
C GLY A 258 -14.45 1.48 -8.87
N ALA A 259 -15.25 2.40 -8.34
CA ALA A 259 -16.06 2.19 -7.14
C ALA A 259 -17.37 1.44 -7.47
N ALA A 260 -17.93 0.74 -6.49
CA ALA A 260 -19.25 0.10 -6.60
C ALA A 260 -20.40 1.06 -6.23
N GLY A 261 -20.08 2.23 -5.71
CA GLY A 261 -21.03 3.20 -5.18
C GLY A 261 -20.33 4.19 -4.26
N LEU A 262 -21.09 4.73 -3.30
CA LEU A 262 -20.67 5.87 -2.48
C LEU A 262 -21.09 5.69 -1.03
N LEU A 263 -20.22 6.13 -0.12
CA LEU A 263 -20.42 6.16 1.33
C LEU A 263 -20.61 7.62 1.77
N GLY A 264 -21.83 7.98 2.13
CA GLY A 264 -22.20 9.32 2.53
C GLY A 264 -21.76 9.61 3.97
N LEU A 265 -21.00 10.68 4.16
CA LEU A 265 -20.49 11.15 5.46
C LEU A 265 -21.03 12.53 5.83
N GLY A 266 -22.05 13.01 5.13
CA GLY A 266 -22.76 14.25 5.45
C GLY A 266 -23.39 14.25 6.84
N ARG A 267 -24.06 15.36 7.18
CA ARG A 267 -24.67 15.59 8.48
C ARG A 267 -26.10 15.07 8.60
N GLY A 268 -26.68 14.59 7.49
CA GLY A 268 -28.04 14.07 7.45
C GLY A 268 -28.16 12.65 8.01
N PRO A 269 -29.38 12.21 8.35
CA PRO A 269 -29.64 10.94 9.04
C PRO A 269 -29.30 9.69 8.21
N LEU A 270 -29.23 9.83 6.88
CA LEU A 270 -28.86 8.73 5.98
C LEU A 270 -27.35 8.47 5.94
N SER A 271 -26.51 9.42 6.38
CA SER A 271 -25.06 9.27 6.35
C SER A 271 -24.58 8.12 7.23
N PHE A 272 -23.56 7.41 6.76
CA PHE A 272 -22.93 6.35 7.55
C PHE A 272 -22.38 6.90 8.88
N ALA A 273 -21.84 8.13 8.86
CA ALA A 273 -21.40 8.82 10.07
C ALA A 273 -22.55 8.99 11.08
N SER A 274 -23.75 9.40 10.62
CA SER A 274 -24.90 9.59 11.51
C SER A 274 -25.51 8.28 12.01
N GLN A 275 -25.59 7.28 11.14
CA GLN A 275 -26.07 5.95 11.51
C GLN A 275 -25.18 5.26 12.57
N LEU A 276 -23.89 5.61 12.63
CA LEU A 276 -22.93 5.07 13.59
C LEU A 276 -22.84 5.83 14.93
N GLN A 277 -23.53 6.96 15.08
CA GLN A 277 -23.36 7.83 16.25
C GLN A 277 -23.68 7.13 17.57
N SER A 278 -24.72 6.29 17.60
CA SER A 278 -25.12 5.56 18.82
C SER A 278 -24.13 4.46 19.21
N LEU A 279 -23.36 3.94 18.25
CA LEU A 279 -22.41 2.84 18.46
C LEU A 279 -21.01 3.34 18.79
N TYR A 280 -20.53 4.37 18.08
CA TYR A 280 -19.13 4.81 18.13
C TYR A 280 -18.96 6.28 18.55
N GLY A 281 -20.05 7.04 18.68
CA GLY A 281 -20.03 8.45 19.07
C GLY A 281 -20.12 9.43 17.90
N HIS A 282 -20.09 10.72 18.23
CA HIS A 282 -20.41 11.83 17.31
C HIS A 282 -19.19 12.38 16.54
N SER A 283 -18.13 11.60 16.43
CA SER A 283 -16.89 12.03 15.81
C SER A 283 -16.40 11.02 14.80
N PHE A 284 -15.83 11.49 13.71
CA PHE A 284 -15.08 10.67 12.77
C PHE A 284 -13.90 11.44 12.20
N SER A 285 -12.86 10.75 11.78
CA SER A 285 -11.68 11.36 11.21
C SER A 285 -11.09 10.54 10.08
N TYR A 286 -10.42 11.19 9.14
CA TYR A 286 -9.69 10.52 8.06
C TYR A 286 -8.38 11.23 7.77
N CYS A 287 -7.50 10.54 7.05
CA CYS A 287 -6.28 11.15 6.52
C CYS A 287 -6.10 10.72 5.07
N LEU A 288 -6.14 11.65 4.13
CA LEU A 288 -6.04 11.34 2.70
C LEU A 288 -4.57 11.27 2.27
N VAL A 289 -4.14 10.13 1.74
CA VAL A 289 -2.77 9.96 1.20
C VAL A 289 -2.55 10.82 -0.03
N ASP A 290 -1.29 11.14 -0.33
CA ASP A 290 -0.93 11.73 -1.62
C ASP A 290 -1.44 10.83 -2.76
N ARG A 291 -2.20 11.41 -3.70
CA ARG A 291 -2.80 10.67 -4.81
C ARG A 291 -1.78 10.06 -5.77
N ASN A 292 -0.59 10.65 -5.85
CA ASN A 292 0.52 10.21 -6.69
C ASN A 292 1.40 9.17 -5.99
N SER A 293 1.10 8.83 -4.73
CA SER A 293 1.76 7.74 -4.03
C SER A 293 1.44 6.38 -4.69
N ASN A 294 2.31 5.40 -4.48
CA ASN A 294 2.12 4.06 -5.03
C ASN A 294 0.76 3.48 -4.62
N ALA A 295 0.12 2.72 -5.51
CA ALA A 295 -1.19 2.11 -5.27
C ALA A 295 -1.25 1.14 -4.07
N SER A 296 -0.11 0.80 -3.47
CA SER A 296 0.00 0.00 -2.23
C SER A 296 -0.05 0.83 -0.94
N VAL A 297 -0.14 2.17 -1.06
CA VAL A 297 -0.20 3.09 0.06
C VAL A 297 -1.65 3.35 0.43
N SER A 298 -2.03 2.92 1.63
CA SER A 298 -3.34 3.14 2.22
C SER A 298 -3.25 3.90 3.54
N SER A 299 -4.33 4.58 3.90
CA SER A 299 -4.52 5.29 5.16
C SER A 299 -5.79 4.79 5.87
N LYS A 300 -6.33 5.58 6.80
CA LYS A 300 -7.41 5.18 7.69
C LYS A 300 -8.55 6.20 7.73
N LEU A 301 -9.77 5.68 7.79
CA LEU A 301 -10.98 6.35 8.26
C LEU A 301 -11.31 5.77 9.64
N ILE A 302 -11.61 6.63 10.60
CA ILE A 302 -11.86 6.25 12.00
C ILE A 302 -13.20 6.85 12.41
N PHE A 303 -14.16 6.03 12.83
CA PHE A 303 -15.36 6.47 13.52
C PHE A 303 -15.19 6.28 15.02
N GLY A 304 -15.64 7.29 15.76
CA GLY A 304 -15.44 7.44 17.18
C GLY A 304 -14.28 8.35 17.56
N GLU A 305 -14.16 8.60 18.85
CA GLU A 305 -13.20 9.56 19.40
C GLU A 305 -11.78 9.02 19.34
N ASP A 306 -10.85 9.79 18.76
CA ASP A 306 -9.42 9.49 18.76
C ASP A 306 -8.68 10.34 19.78
N GLU A 307 -8.60 9.81 21.00
CA GLU A 307 -7.84 10.36 22.12
C GLU A 307 -6.40 10.71 21.77
N LYS A 308 -5.75 9.95 20.87
CA LYS A 308 -4.37 10.23 20.48
C LYS A 308 -4.31 11.46 19.57
N LEU A 309 -5.24 11.58 18.63
CA LEU A 309 -5.35 12.74 17.77
C LEU A 309 -5.66 13.99 18.58
N LEU A 310 -6.63 13.92 19.50
CA LEU A 310 -7.05 15.04 20.34
C LEU A 310 -5.93 15.59 21.24
N ARG A 311 -4.93 14.78 21.58
CA ARG A 311 -3.76 15.19 22.37
C ARG A 311 -2.63 15.80 21.54
N ARG A 312 -2.74 15.81 20.21
CA ARG A 312 -1.67 16.35 19.36
C ARG A 312 -1.61 17.88 19.45
N PRO A 313 -0.43 18.46 19.71
CA PRO A 313 -0.29 19.91 19.80
C PRO A 313 -0.52 20.62 18.45
N GLU A 314 -0.34 19.92 17.33
CA GLU A 314 -0.57 20.46 15.98
C GLU A 314 -2.03 20.41 15.54
N LEU A 315 -2.92 19.79 16.31
CA LEU A 315 -4.34 19.73 16.00
C LEU A 315 -4.99 21.10 16.28
N ASN A 316 -5.37 21.77 15.21
CA ASN A 316 -6.12 23.02 15.31
C ASN A 316 -7.60 22.78 15.00
N PHE A 317 -8.47 23.63 15.52
CA PHE A 317 -9.91 23.53 15.33
C PHE A 317 -10.48 24.82 14.73
N THR A 318 -11.48 24.67 13.87
CA THR A 318 -12.39 25.75 13.51
C THR A 318 -13.84 25.33 13.71
N THR A 319 -14.70 26.32 13.93
CA THR A 319 -16.12 26.12 14.19
C THR A 319 -16.86 25.79 12.89
N LEU A 320 -17.63 24.71 12.90
CA LEU A 320 -18.58 24.40 11.84
C LEU A 320 -19.80 25.31 11.99
N ILE A 321 -20.24 25.91 10.89
CA ILE A 321 -21.43 26.75 10.90
C ILE A 321 -22.67 25.83 10.97
N GLY A 322 -23.46 25.99 12.03
CA GLY A 322 -24.67 25.21 12.28
C GLY A 322 -25.75 26.03 12.99
N GLY A 323 -27.01 25.61 12.88
CA GLY A 323 -28.13 26.18 13.67
C GLY A 323 -28.92 27.32 13.03
N MET A 324 -28.73 27.62 11.74
CA MET A 324 -29.67 28.48 10.99
C MET A 324 -30.78 27.61 10.37
N GLU A 325 -32.04 28.01 10.56
CA GLU A 325 -33.27 27.29 10.13
C GLU A 325 -33.33 26.89 8.64
N ASN A 326 -32.43 27.41 7.81
CA ASN A 326 -32.43 27.19 6.36
C ASN A 326 -31.12 26.59 5.80
N LEU A 327 -30.27 26.03 6.65
CA LEU A 327 -29.08 25.30 6.19
C LEU A 327 -29.50 24.04 5.42
N VAL A 328 -28.71 23.67 4.40
CA VAL A 328 -28.78 22.30 3.87
C VAL A 328 -28.09 21.40 4.89
N ASP A 329 -28.89 20.69 5.68
CA ASP A 329 -28.44 19.82 6.79
C ASP A 329 -27.49 18.70 6.38
N THR A 330 -27.13 18.57 5.11
CA THR A 330 -26.13 17.62 4.59
C THR A 330 -24.70 18.13 4.77
N PHE A 331 -24.42 19.42 4.55
CA PHE A 331 -23.04 19.89 4.35
C PHE A 331 -22.34 20.40 5.63
N TYR A 332 -21.01 20.26 5.65
CA TYR A 332 -20.13 20.84 6.67
C TYR A 332 -19.64 22.21 6.25
N TYR A 333 -20.30 23.27 6.72
CA TYR A 333 -19.94 24.65 6.42
C TYR A 333 -18.82 25.17 7.33
N VAL A 334 -17.86 25.88 6.75
CA VAL A 334 -16.75 26.55 7.45
C VAL A 334 -16.77 28.05 7.16
N GLY A 335 -16.44 28.86 8.17
CA GLY A 335 -16.44 30.32 8.04
C GLY A 335 -15.08 30.88 7.65
N ILE A 336 -14.86 31.15 6.36
CA ILE A 336 -13.63 31.83 5.91
C ILE A 336 -13.71 33.33 6.24
N ARG A 337 -12.65 33.85 6.86
CA ARG A 337 -12.46 35.29 7.10
C ARG A 337 -11.61 35.93 5.99
N SER A 338 -10.51 35.29 5.63
CA SER A 338 -9.60 35.79 4.60
C SER A 338 -8.69 34.69 4.05
N ILE A 339 -8.16 34.91 2.85
CA ILE A 339 -7.15 34.06 2.21
C ILE A 339 -5.79 34.76 2.30
N VAL A 340 -4.73 33.99 2.50
CA VAL A 340 -3.34 34.46 2.50
C VAL A 340 -2.60 33.84 1.32
N VAL A 341 -1.94 34.67 0.50
CA VAL A 341 -1.08 34.24 -0.61
C VAL A 341 0.28 34.92 -0.51
N GLY A 342 1.37 34.14 -0.50
CA GLY A 342 2.74 34.69 -0.43
C GLY A 342 3.01 35.53 0.82
N GLY A 343 2.30 35.26 1.92
CA GLY A 343 2.36 36.03 3.18
C GLY A 343 1.46 37.27 3.24
N GLU A 344 0.69 37.58 2.19
CA GLU A 344 -0.21 38.73 2.14
C GLU A 344 -1.67 38.31 2.25
N VAL A 345 -2.45 39.03 3.08
CA VAL A 345 -3.89 38.83 3.22
C VAL A 345 -4.61 39.47 2.03
N LEU A 346 -5.38 38.69 1.29
CA LEU A 346 -6.11 39.18 0.12
C LEU A 346 -7.34 40.00 0.53
N GLY A 347 -7.59 41.11 -0.17
CA GLY A 347 -8.72 42.02 0.03
C GLY A 347 -10.06 41.50 -0.51
N ILE A 348 -10.40 40.25 -0.22
CA ILE A 348 -11.64 39.62 -0.71
C ILE A 348 -12.86 40.22 0.03
N PRO A 349 -13.91 40.70 -0.68
CA PRO A 349 -15.10 41.25 -0.05
C PRO A 349 -15.75 40.24 0.90
N LYS A 350 -16.11 40.68 2.12
CA LYS A 350 -16.65 39.80 3.17
C LYS A 350 -17.95 39.11 2.76
N GLU A 351 -18.72 39.77 1.89
CA GLU A 351 -19.98 39.28 1.34
C GLU A 351 -19.77 38.01 0.50
N THR A 352 -18.57 37.81 -0.04
CA THR A 352 -18.21 36.60 -0.82
C THR A 352 -18.29 35.33 0.03
N TRP A 353 -18.03 35.44 1.33
CA TRP A 353 -18.06 34.32 2.28
C TRP A 353 -19.42 34.15 2.97
N SER A 354 -20.38 35.03 2.65
CA SER A 354 -21.68 35.00 3.30
C SER A 354 -22.49 33.80 2.84
N LEU A 355 -23.03 33.09 3.83
CA LEU A 355 -24.02 32.05 3.61
C LEU A 355 -25.39 32.72 3.50
N PHE A 356 -26.06 32.53 2.37
CA PHE A 356 -27.38 33.08 2.15
C PHE A 356 -28.46 32.18 2.78
N PRO A 357 -29.61 32.75 3.17
CA PRO A 357 -30.72 31.98 3.76
C PRO A 357 -31.21 30.84 2.87
N GLU A 358 -30.92 30.82 1.59
CA GLU A 358 -31.34 29.75 0.66
C GLU A 358 -30.36 28.56 0.64
N GLY A 359 -29.30 28.58 1.46
CA GLY A 359 -28.22 27.58 1.46
C GLY A 359 -27.17 27.78 0.37
N ASN A 360 -27.34 28.83 -0.46
CA ASN A 360 -26.34 29.31 -1.42
C ASN A 360 -25.19 30.05 -0.72
N GLY A 361 -24.04 30.14 -1.39
CA GLY A 361 -22.87 30.82 -0.83
C GLY A 361 -22.28 30.11 0.39
N GLY A 362 -21.38 30.77 1.09
CA GLY A 362 -20.55 30.15 2.12
C GLY A 362 -19.52 29.17 1.53
N THR A 363 -18.86 28.44 2.42
CA THR A 363 -17.81 27.48 2.07
C THR A 363 -18.06 26.15 2.76
N ILE A 364 -17.94 25.04 2.02
CA ILE A 364 -18.00 23.68 2.56
C ILE A 364 -16.67 22.95 2.40
N ILE A 365 -16.47 21.91 3.20
CA ILE A 365 -15.39 20.93 3.01
C ILE A 365 -15.97 19.62 2.47
N ASP A 366 -15.39 19.13 1.37
CA ASP A 366 -15.92 17.98 0.64
C ASP A 366 -14.81 17.01 0.20
N SER A 367 -14.80 15.79 0.72
CA SER A 367 -13.88 14.73 0.30
C SER A 367 -14.23 14.10 -1.04
N GLY A 368 -15.49 14.19 -1.45
CA GLY A 368 -16.03 13.67 -2.71
C GLY A 368 -15.84 14.62 -3.90
N THR A 369 -15.32 15.84 -3.67
CA THR A 369 -14.90 16.78 -4.72
C THR A 369 -13.38 16.72 -4.86
N THR A 370 -12.85 16.66 -6.07
CA THR A 370 -11.40 16.54 -6.30
C THR A 370 -10.67 17.87 -6.08
N LEU A 371 -11.02 18.91 -6.82
CA LEU A 371 -10.38 20.23 -6.70
C LEU A 371 -11.08 21.15 -5.71
N SER A 372 -10.40 22.22 -5.30
CA SER A 372 -11.07 23.30 -4.58
C SER A 372 -11.68 24.32 -5.55
N TYR A 373 -12.80 24.86 -5.10
CA TYR A 373 -13.61 25.79 -5.86
C TYR A 373 -13.97 26.99 -5.01
N PHE A 374 -13.72 28.19 -5.50
CA PHE A 374 -14.09 29.41 -4.79
C PHE A 374 -15.02 30.26 -5.64
N ALA A 375 -15.97 30.93 -4.99
CA ALA A 375 -16.82 31.92 -5.63
C ALA A 375 -15.97 32.91 -6.45
N GLU A 376 -16.45 33.26 -7.64
CA GLU A 376 -15.70 34.01 -8.66
C GLU A 376 -14.89 35.21 -8.12
N PRO A 377 -15.42 36.07 -7.21
CA PRO A 377 -14.64 37.18 -6.67
C PRO A 377 -13.40 36.71 -5.89
N ALA A 378 -13.52 35.64 -5.11
CA ALA A 378 -12.41 35.07 -4.37
C ALA A 378 -11.44 34.34 -5.31
N TYR A 379 -11.93 33.52 -6.23
CA TYR A 379 -11.08 32.80 -7.19
C TYR A 379 -10.22 33.76 -8.02
N LYS A 380 -10.81 34.84 -8.56
CA LYS A 380 -10.06 35.85 -9.34
C LYS A 380 -8.92 36.47 -8.51
N MET A 381 -9.19 36.89 -7.29
CA MET A 381 -8.15 37.48 -6.42
C MET A 381 -7.06 36.47 -6.04
N ILE A 382 -7.42 35.21 -5.77
CA ILE A 382 -6.45 34.14 -5.49
C ILE A 382 -5.56 33.91 -6.71
N ARG A 383 -6.19 33.71 -7.87
CA ARG A 383 -5.50 33.47 -9.15
C ARG A 383 -4.55 34.61 -9.48
N ASP A 384 -5.04 35.85 -9.44
CA ASP A 384 -4.24 37.03 -9.81
C ASP A 384 -3.06 37.22 -8.84
N ALA A 385 -3.25 36.98 -7.54
CA ALA A 385 -2.16 37.03 -6.56
C ALA A 385 -1.10 35.94 -6.80
N ILE A 386 -1.51 34.73 -7.15
CA ILE A 386 -0.59 33.65 -7.51
C ILE A 386 0.16 34.00 -8.80
N MET A 387 -0.53 34.49 -9.84
CA MET A 387 0.09 34.92 -11.09
C MET A 387 1.13 36.02 -10.88
N GLU A 388 0.84 36.98 -10.01
CA GLU A 388 1.78 38.05 -9.65
C GLU A 388 3.06 37.50 -9.02
N ARG A 389 2.94 36.53 -8.11
CA ARG A 389 4.09 35.89 -7.45
C ARG A 389 4.86 34.93 -8.36
N MET A 390 4.21 34.42 -9.41
CA MET A 390 4.76 33.44 -10.35
C MET A 390 5.28 34.05 -11.67
N LYS A 391 5.39 35.38 -11.78
CA LYS A 391 5.88 36.09 -12.99
C LYS A 391 7.23 35.61 -13.55
N GLY A 392 8.07 34.99 -12.71
CA GLY A 392 9.36 34.43 -13.13
C GLY A 392 9.27 33.12 -13.93
N TYR A 393 8.09 32.50 -13.99
CA TYR A 393 7.88 31.22 -14.66
C TYR A 393 7.06 31.39 -15.95
N PRO A 394 7.45 30.76 -17.07
CA PRO A 394 6.67 30.77 -18.30
C PRO A 394 5.29 30.13 -18.10
N VAL A 395 4.24 30.82 -18.51
CA VAL A 395 2.87 30.29 -18.51
C VAL A 395 2.68 29.33 -19.68
N VAL A 396 2.01 28.21 -19.43
CA VAL A 396 1.65 27.20 -20.44
C VAL A 396 0.14 27.28 -20.67
N GLU A 397 -0.29 27.65 -21.87
CA GLU A 397 -1.70 27.85 -22.22
C GLU A 397 -2.41 26.57 -22.75
N ASP A 398 -1.65 25.50 -23.00
CA ASP A 398 -2.14 24.27 -23.66
C ASP A 398 -3.05 23.38 -22.78
N PHE A 399 -3.40 23.81 -21.56
CA PHE A 399 -4.23 23.06 -20.61
C PHE A 399 -5.56 23.79 -20.31
N PRO A 400 -6.64 23.53 -21.09
CA PRO A 400 -7.84 24.37 -21.07
C PRO A 400 -8.70 24.26 -19.79
N ILE A 401 -8.45 23.28 -18.91
CA ILE A 401 -9.27 23.06 -17.70
C ILE A 401 -8.57 23.56 -16.43
N LEU A 402 -7.23 23.54 -16.38
CA LEU A 402 -6.45 24.03 -15.26
C LEU A 402 -5.73 25.31 -15.66
N ASP A 403 -6.09 26.43 -15.05
CA ASP A 403 -5.49 27.74 -15.34
C ASP A 403 -5.26 28.52 -14.03
N PRO A 404 -4.04 29.04 -13.78
CA PRO A 404 -2.82 29.00 -14.60
C PRO A 404 -1.96 27.74 -14.43
N CYS A 405 -1.23 27.40 -15.50
CA CYS A 405 -0.15 26.40 -15.51
C CYS A 405 1.20 27.06 -15.82
N TYR A 406 2.26 26.60 -15.15
CA TYR A 406 3.61 27.15 -15.26
C TYR A 406 4.62 26.06 -15.58
N ASN A 407 5.55 26.37 -16.49
CA ASN A 407 6.72 25.54 -16.72
C ASN A 407 7.79 25.85 -15.67
N VAL A 408 8.13 24.87 -14.84
CA VAL A 408 9.14 24.98 -13.77
C VAL A 408 10.43 24.21 -14.09
N SER A 409 10.61 23.78 -15.34
CA SER A 409 11.82 23.08 -15.79
C SER A 409 13.09 23.95 -15.62
N GLY A 410 14.18 23.33 -15.18
CA GLY A 410 15.50 23.99 -15.07
C GLY A 410 15.75 24.79 -13.80
N VAL A 411 14.87 24.72 -12.78
CA VAL A 411 15.07 25.33 -11.46
C VAL A 411 15.26 24.23 -10.41
N GLU A 412 16.40 24.24 -9.69
CA GLU A 412 16.73 23.21 -8.69
C GLU A 412 15.73 23.19 -7.50
N GLU A 413 15.19 24.35 -7.11
CA GLU A 413 14.09 24.51 -6.15
C GLU A 413 13.08 25.52 -6.70
N SER A 414 11.93 25.04 -7.19
CA SER A 414 10.83 25.92 -7.61
C SER A 414 10.22 26.62 -6.39
N TYR A 415 10.27 27.96 -6.35
CA TYR A 415 9.66 28.76 -5.28
C TYR A 415 8.18 28.98 -5.61
N LEU A 416 7.31 28.24 -4.92
CA LEU A 416 5.85 28.38 -5.05
C LEU A 416 5.31 29.25 -3.91
N PRO A 417 4.38 30.18 -4.17
CA PRO A 417 3.86 31.10 -3.17
C PRO A 417 3.04 30.38 -2.11
N SER A 418 3.28 30.67 -0.83
CA SER A 418 2.49 30.09 0.27
C SER A 418 0.99 30.36 0.12
N PHE A 419 0.15 29.41 0.51
CA PHE A 419 -1.31 29.53 0.48
C PHE A 419 -1.91 29.12 1.83
N GLY A 420 -2.84 29.92 2.35
CA GLY A 420 -3.49 29.64 3.63
C GLY A 420 -4.88 30.24 3.75
N ILE A 421 -5.72 29.60 4.56
CA ILE A 421 -7.08 30.06 4.91
C ILE A 421 -7.08 30.51 6.36
N VAL A 422 -7.59 31.70 6.62
CA VAL A 422 -7.88 32.20 7.97
C VAL A 422 -9.38 32.12 8.20
N PHE A 423 -9.79 31.40 9.24
CA PHE A 423 -11.18 31.22 9.62
C PHE A 423 -11.70 32.35 10.53
N GLY A 424 -13.02 32.44 10.65
CA GLY A 424 -13.72 33.48 11.42
C GLY A 424 -13.35 33.51 12.90
N ASP A 425 -13.04 32.35 13.48
CA ASP A 425 -12.58 32.17 14.87
C ASP A 425 -11.07 32.39 15.06
N GLY A 426 -10.34 32.75 14.00
CA GLY A 426 -8.92 33.01 14.04
C GLY A 426 -8.04 31.78 13.82
N ALA A 427 -8.61 30.59 13.62
CA ALA A 427 -7.84 29.43 13.21
C ALA A 427 -7.23 29.66 11.83
N VAL A 428 -6.00 29.16 11.63
CA VAL A 428 -5.27 29.29 10.36
C VAL A 428 -4.91 27.91 9.85
N TRP A 429 -5.26 27.63 8.60
CA TRP A 429 -4.90 26.41 7.90
C TRP A 429 -3.98 26.76 6.73
N ASN A 430 -2.70 26.44 6.90
CA ASN A 430 -1.67 26.64 5.88
C ASN A 430 -1.49 25.35 5.08
N PHE A 431 -1.38 25.48 3.76
CA PHE A 431 -1.26 24.35 2.85
C PHE A 431 0.14 24.31 2.25
N PRO A 432 0.79 23.14 2.19
CA PRO A 432 2.01 22.98 1.41
C PRO A 432 1.69 22.99 -0.10
N SER A 433 2.69 23.25 -0.95
CA SER A 433 2.51 23.47 -2.39
C SER A 433 1.75 22.36 -3.10
N GLU A 434 1.93 21.13 -2.64
CA GLU A 434 1.36 19.92 -3.25
C GLU A 434 -0.16 19.85 -3.04
N ASN A 435 -0.73 20.67 -2.14
CA ASN A 435 -2.16 20.74 -1.87
C ASN A 435 -2.90 21.76 -2.75
N TYR A 436 -2.20 22.60 -3.52
CA TYR A 436 -2.82 23.58 -4.42
C TYR A 436 -2.14 23.70 -5.79
N PHE A 437 -1.04 23.00 -6.03
CA PHE A 437 -0.44 22.83 -7.35
C PHE A 437 -0.39 21.34 -7.75
N ILE A 438 -0.90 21.04 -8.94
CA ILE A 438 -0.78 19.72 -9.56
C ILE A 438 0.47 19.71 -10.43
N ARG A 439 1.41 18.82 -10.12
CA ARG A 439 2.59 18.57 -10.96
C ARG A 439 2.26 17.53 -12.05
N LEU A 440 2.53 17.89 -13.30
CA LEU A 440 2.33 17.05 -14.48
C LEU A 440 3.68 16.49 -14.96
N ASP A 441 3.98 15.26 -14.54
CA ASP A 441 5.18 14.54 -14.99
C ASP A 441 4.92 13.84 -16.34
N PRO A 442 5.88 13.83 -17.29
CA PRO A 442 7.28 14.26 -17.17
C PRO A 442 7.55 15.70 -17.67
N SER A 443 6.52 16.54 -17.83
CA SER A 443 6.64 17.84 -18.49
C SER A 443 7.16 18.97 -17.60
N ASP A 444 7.43 18.71 -16.31
CA ASP A 444 7.80 19.73 -15.30
C ASP A 444 6.86 20.96 -15.34
N VAL A 445 5.57 20.71 -15.58
CA VAL A 445 4.52 21.73 -15.54
C VAL A 445 3.77 21.61 -14.21
N VAL A 446 3.53 22.74 -13.55
CA VAL A 446 2.68 22.83 -12.37
C VAL A 446 1.43 23.66 -12.66
N CYS A 447 0.27 23.15 -12.29
CA CYS A 447 -1.03 23.77 -12.58
C CYS A 447 -1.80 24.06 -11.31
N LEU A 448 -2.48 25.21 -11.24
CA LEU A 448 -3.28 25.58 -10.08
C LEU A 448 -4.45 24.61 -9.90
N ALA A 449 -4.53 23.97 -8.73
CA ALA A 449 -5.57 23.02 -8.34
C ALA A 449 -6.80 23.69 -7.70
N ILE A 450 -7.09 24.92 -8.14
CA ILE A 450 -8.15 25.78 -7.64
C ILE A 450 -8.87 26.38 -8.83
N LEU A 451 -10.19 26.34 -8.81
CA LEU A 451 -11.03 26.86 -9.88
C LEU A 451 -12.16 27.74 -9.33
N GLY A 452 -12.86 28.42 -10.23
CA GLY A 452 -13.94 29.35 -9.89
C GLY A 452 -15.33 28.72 -9.93
N THR A 453 -16.21 29.15 -9.02
CA THR A 453 -17.67 29.00 -9.15
C THR A 453 -18.32 30.33 -9.47
N PRO A 454 -19.55 30.39 -10.02
CA PRO A 454 -20.19 31.67 -10.27
C PRO A 454 -20.41 32.45 -8.96
N ARG A 455 -20.56 33.78 -9.04
CA ARG A 455 -20.50 34.70 -7.89
C ARG A 455 -21.37 34.34 -6.67
N THR A 456 -22.54 33.75 -6.88
CA THR A 456 -23.47 33.32 -5.81
C THR A 456 -23.37 31.83 -5.48
N GLY A 457 -22.39 31.15 -6.05
CA GLY A 457 -22.12 29.73 -5.86
C GLY A 457 -21.48 29.42 -4.52
N LEU A 458 -21.59 28.16 -4.16
CA LEU A 458 -20.89 27.58 -3.02
C LEU A 458 -19.38 27.56 -3.29
N SER A 459 -18.57 27.85 -2.28
CA SER A 459 -17.14 27.51 -2.30
C SER A 459 -16.94 26.13 -1.68
N ILE A 460 -16.01 25.34 -2.21
CA ILE A 460 -15.76 23.95 -1.81
C ILE A 460 -14.25 23.77 -1.60
N ILE A 461 -13.86 23.31 -0.42
CA ILE A 461 -12.51 22.82 -0.15
C ILE A 461 -12.48 21.33 -0.53
N GLY A 462 -11.92 21.02 -1.69
CA GLY A 462 -11.84 19.67 -2.24
C GLY A 462 -10.77 18.79 -1.60
N ASN A 463 -10.68 17.54 -2.05
CA ASN A 463 -9.82 16.53 -1.47
C ASN A 463 -8.32 16.79 -1.74
N TYR A 464 -7.97 17.54 -2.80
CA TYR A 464 -6.58 17.90 -3.08
C TYR A 464 -5.98 18.74 -1.95
N GLN A 465 -6.73 19.71 -1.43
CA GLN A 465 -6.33 20.56 -0.32
C GLN A 465 -6.33 19.82 1.04
N GLN A 466 -6.99 18.67 1.12
CA GLN A 466 -7.09 17.85 2.33
C GLN A 466 -6.00 16.77 2.44
N GLN A 467 -5.23 16.53 1.37
CA GLN A 467 -4.16 15.51 1.37
C GLN A 467 -3.09 15.80 2.43
N ASN A 468 -2.60 14.75 3.10
CA ASN A 468 -1.61 14.88 4.19
C ASN A 468 -2.06 15.77 5.36
N PHE A 469 -3.37 15.86 5.59
CA PHE A 469 -3.95 16.35 6.84
C PHE A 469 -4.81 15.25 7.47
N HIS A 470 -4.71 15.12 8.80
CA HIS A 470 -5.66 14.35 9.57
C HIS A 470 -6.84 15.26 9.89
N ILE A 471 -7.96 15.02 9.23
CA ILE A 471 -9.19 15.81 9.35
C ILE A 471 -10.11 15.11 10.34
N LEU A 472 -10.59 15.83 11.35
CA LEU A 472 -11.49 15.37 12.38
C LEU A 472 -12.80 16.16 12.31
N TYR A 473 -13.91 15.46 12.17
CA TYR A 473 -15.25 16.01 12.30
C TYR A 473 -15.76 15.68 13.70
N ASP A 474 -15.99 16.71 14.52
CA ASP A 474 -16.63 16.59 15.84
C ASP A 474 -18.01 17.24 15.75
N THR A 475 -19.02 16.42 15.46
CA THR A 475 -20.39 16.90 15.25
C THR A 475 -21.08 17.28 16.55
N LYS A 476 -20.64 16.71 17.69
CA LYS A 476 -21.15 17.05 19.03
C LYS A 476 -20.79 18.48 19.42
N GLN A 477 -19.56 18.91 19.13
CA GLN A 477 -19.10 20.28 19.41
C GLN A 477 -19.21 21.21 18.20
N SER A 478 -19.74 20.72 17.07
CA SER A 478 -19.84 21.47 15.81
C SER A 478 -18.50 22.13 15.42
N ARG A 479 -17.44 21.32 15.33
CA ARG A 479 -16.10 21.80 14.97
C ARG A 479 -15.36 20.83 14.05
N LEU A 480 -14.47 21.40 13.24
CA LEU A 480 -13.58 20.70 12.32
C LEU A 480 -12.15 20.83 12.83
N GLY A 481 -11.53 19.70 13.14
CA GLY A 481 -10.11 19.60 13.47
C GLY A 481 -9.27 19.31 12.23
N PHE A 482 -8.09 19.92 12.13
CA PHE A 482 -7.13 19.64 11.07
C PHE A 482 -5.70 19.67 11.63
N ALA A 483 -4.90 18.66 11.27
CA ALA A 483 -3.50 18.54 11.70
C ALA A 483 -2.63 18.06 10.53
N PRO A 484 -1.53 18.77 10.17
CA PRO A 484 -0.58 18.29 9.18
C PRO A 484 -0.06 16.90 9.58
N THR A 485 -0.26 15.90 8.74
CA THR A 485 0.15 14.53 9.03
C THR A 485 0.54 13.78 7.78
N LYS A 486 1.66 13.05 7.81
CA LYS A 486 2.03 12.14 6.74
C LYS A 486 1.07 10.95 6.71
N CYS A 487 -0.01 11.02 5.93
CA CYS A 487 -1.08 10.01 5.95
C CYS A 487 -0.59 8.62 5.56
N ALA A 488 0.38 8.52 4.65
CA ALA A 488 1.07 7.26 4.28
C ALA A 488 1.88 6.63 5.45
N GLU A 489 2.09 7.41 6.51
CA GLU A 489 2.77 7.00 7.74
C GLU A 489 1.81 6.80 8.92
N ILE A 490 0.50 7.11 8.81
CA ILE A 490 -0.54 6.79 9.82
C ILE A 490 -0.91 5.29 9.77
N ARG A 491 0.13 4.47 9.86
CA ARG A 491 0.07 3.04 10.19
C ARG A 491 0.25 2.82 11.69
N GLU A 492 -0.26 3.72 12.53
CA GLU A 492 -0.03 3.57 13.97
C GLU A 492 -0.77 2.33 14.49
N PHE A 493 0.07 1.34 14.83
CA PHE A 493 -0.11 0.11 15.61
C PHE A 493 -0.28 -1.25 14.90
N VAL A 494 0.33 -1.44 13.71
CA VAL A 494 0.85 -2.79 13.30
C VAL A 494 2.35 -2.78 13.02
N ASP A 495 2.99 -1.61 12.95
CA ASP A 495 4.33 -1.51 12.35
C ASP A 495 5.40 -0.84 13.24
N PHE A 496 5.16 -0.74 14.56
CA PHE A 496 6.26 -0.47 15.50
C PHE A 496 7.21 -1.67 15.64
N GLY A 497 6.79 -2.85 15.17
CA GLY A 497 7.68 -3.96 14.84
C GLY A 497 8.41 -3.71 13.53
N GLY A 498 7.72 -3.74 12.39
CA GLY A 498 8.33 -3.80 11.06
C GLY A 498 9.01 -2.53 10.55
N ARG A 499 8.53 -1.29 10.78
CA ARG A 499 9.23 -0.04 10.34
C ARG A 499 10.36 0.39 11.26
N LYS A 500 10.22 0.19 12.58
CA LYS A 500 11.36 0.25 13.50
C LYS A 500 12.36 -0.85 13.17
N MET A 501 11.91 -2.05 12.82
CA MET A 501 12.76 -3.16 12.38
C MET A 501 13.37 -2.92 10.99
N LEU A 502 12.70 -2.28 10.02
CA LEU A 502 13.28 -1.94 8.71
C LEU A 502 14.29 -0.81 8.84
N ARG A 503 13.96 0.28 9.55
CA ARG A 503 14.92 1.35 9.85
C ARG A 503 16.07 0.84 10.73
N ARG A 504 15.79 -0.03 11.71
CA ARG A 504 16.80 -0.71 12.53
C ARG A 504 17.64 -1.65 11.69
N ASN A 505 17.07 -2.44 10.77
CA ASN A 505 17.80 -3.39 9.93
C ASN A 505 18.65 -2.64 8.91
N VAL A 506 18.13 -1.55 8.32
CA VAL A 506 18.89 -0.66 7.44
C VAL A 506 20.02 0.03 8.22
N ARG A 507 19.75 0.51 9.45
CA ARG A 507 20.77 1.11 10.34
C ARG A 507 21.83 0.09 10.76
N LEU A 508 21.43 -1.05 11.30
CA LEU A 508 22.31 -2.16 11.72
C LEU A 508 23.14 -2.66 10.54
N ARG A 509 22.57 -2.72 9.33
CA ARG A 509 23.32 -3.05 8.12
C ARG A 509 24.32 -1.96 7.77
N ARG A 510 23.96 -0.68 7.84
CA ARG A 510 24.90 0.44 7.62
C ARG A 510 26.04 0.42 8.64
N GLU A 511 25.72 0.16 9.91
CA GLU A 511 26.70 0.00 10.99
C GLU A 511 27.61 -1.22 10.77
N TYR A 512 27.04 -2.35 10.34
CA TYR A 512 27.80 -3.55 9.97
C TYR A 512 28.76 -3.27 8.79
N LEU A 513 28.26 -2.66 7.71
CA LEU A 513 29.08 -2.31 6.55
C LEU A 513 30.16 -1.28 6.91
N TYR A 514 29.84 -0.32 7.78
CA TYR A 514 30.79 0.66 8.29
C TYR A 514 31.90 -0.01 9.12
N ARG A 515 31.53 -0.87 10.08
CA ARG A 515 32.49 -1.67 10.88
C ARG A 515 33.38 -2.52 9.97
N LYS A 516 32.79 -3.18 8.97
CA LYS A 516 33.52 -3.96 7.97
C LYS A 516 34.48 -3.11 7.13
N SER A 517 34.13 -1.86 6.84
CA SER A 517 35.03 -0.94 6.13
C SER A 517 36.23 -0.49 6.98
N LEU A 518 36.06 -0.44 8.30
CA LEU A 518 37.13 -0.09 9.24
C LEU A 518 38.14 -1.21 9.40
N GLU A 519 37.73 -2.48 9.27
CA GLU A 519 38.62 -3.64 9.39
C GLU A 519 39.84 -3.58 8.47
N GLY A 520 39.71 -3.04 7.25
CA GLY A 520 40.86 -2.87 6.36
C GLY A 520 41.92 -1.95 6.97
N LYS A 521 41.47 -0.86 7.59
CA LYS A 521 42.34 0.12 8.28
C LYS A 521 42.86 -0.43 9.60
N GLU A 522 42.00 -1.06 10.39
CA GLU A 522 42.35 -1.69 11.67
C GLU A 522 43.31 -2.86 11.49
N ARG A 523 43.15 -3.66 10.44
CA ARG A 523 44.07 -4.74 10.10
C ARG A 523 45.45 -4.21 9.71
N LEU A 524 45.51 -3.14 8.92
CA LEU A 524 46.78 -2.48 8.61
C LEU A 524 47.43 -1.94 9.89
N LEU A 525 46.65 -1.29 10.76
CA LEU A 525 47.11 -0.81 12.06
C LEU A 525 47.61 -1.96 12.94
N TYR A 526 46.88 -3.08 13.00
CA TYR A 526 47.25 -4.28 13.72
C TYR A 526 48.55 -4.89 13.19
N GLU A 527 48.72 -4.99 11.87
CA GLU A 527 49.97 -5.48 11.27
C GLU A 527 51.16 -4.56 11.60
N LYS A 528 50.95 -3.23 11.64
CA LYS A 528 51.96 -2.27 12.10
C LYS A 528 52.30 -2.48 13.58
N LYS A 529 51.29 -2.59 14.45
CA LYS A 529 51.46 -2.84 15.89
C LYS A 529 52.14 -4.18 16.16
N ARG A 530 51.76 -5.24 15.45
CA ARG A 530 52.37 -6.57 15.54
C ARG A 530 53.86 -6.53 15.16
N LYS A 531 54.22 -5.85 14.07
CA LYS A 531 55.63 -5.67 13.68
C LYS A 531 56.45 -4.90 14.73
N ILE A 532 55.86 -3.91 15.39
CA ILE A 532 56.50 -3.18 16.49
C ILE A 532 56.65 -4.09 17.72
N ARG A 533 55.61 -4.85 18.08
CA ARG A 533 55.63 -5.82 19.19
C ARG A 533 56.70 -6.89 18.97
N GLU A 534 56.73 -7.50 17.79
CA GLU A 534 57.77 -8.46 17.37
C GLU A 534 59.18 -7.85 17.41
N ALA A 535 59.36 -6.62 16.92
CA ALA A 535 60.68 -5.95 16.95
C ALA A 535 61.16 -5.63 18.37
N LEU A 536 60.25 -5.26 19.27
CA LEU A 536 60.54 -5.00 20.68
C LEU A 536 60.85 -6.30 21.45
N GLU A 537 60.09 -7.37 21.21
CA GLU A 537 60.32 -8.70 21.81
C GLU A 537 61.63 -9.32 21.34
N GLU A 538 61.97 -9.19 20.05
CA GLU A 538 63.20 -9.74 19.47
C GLU A 538 64.41 -8.80 19.62
N GLY A 539 64.23 -7.59 20.16
CA GLY A 539 65.29 -6.58 20.33
C GLY A 539 65.88 -6.05 19.01
N LYS A 540 65.14 -6.14 17.90
CA LYS A 540 65.57 -5.70 16.55
C LYS A 540 65.22 -4.22 16.30
N PRO A 541 65.98 -3.50 15.46
CA PRO A 541 65.66 -2.13 15.11
C PRO A 541 64.32 -2.04 14.35
N ILE A 542 63.47 -1.09 14.74
CA ILE A 542 62.13 -0.89 14.17
C ILE A 542 62.22 -0.54 12.68
N PRO A 543 61.38 -1.14 11.80
CA PRO A 543 61.36 -0.86 10.36
C PRO A 543 61.25 0.63 10.06
N THR A 544 62.01 1.11 9.06
CA THR A 544 62.12 2.54 8.71
C THR A 544 60.77 3.20 8.45
N GLU A 545 59.82 2.46 7.87
CA GLU A 545 58.45 2.91 7.55
C GLU A 545 57.59 3.21 8.79
N LEU A 546 57.95 2.66 9.97
CA LEU A 546 57.16 2.78 11.21
C LEU A 546 57.79 3.70 12.25
N ARG A 547 59.01 4.19 12.04
CA ARG A 547 59.74 5.02 13.03
C ARG A 547 59.05 6.33 13.36
N ASN A 548 58.39 6.96 12.38
CA ASN A 548 57.69 8.22 12.58
C ASN A 548 56.35 8.04 13.33
N GLU A 549 55.73 6.85 13.21
CA GLU A 549 54.44 6.52 13.84
C GLU A 549 54.61 5.71 15.15
N GLU A 550 55.83 5.28 15.48
CA GLU A 550 56.14 4.37 16.58
C GLU A 550 55.61 4.89 17.92
N ALA A 551 55.95 6.12 18.29
CA ALA A 551 55.60 6.67 19.60
C ALA A 551 54.08 6.68 19.84
N ALA A 552 53.30 6.97 18.79
CA ALA A 552 51.85 6.97 18.86
C ALA A 552 51.27 5.54 18.90
N LEU A 553 51.81 4.63 18.08
CA LEU A 553 51.35 3.22 18.05
C LEU A 553 51.71 2.47 19.33
N ARG A 554 52.85 2.80 19.96
CA ARG A 554 53.29 2.23 21.22
C ARG A 554 52.38 2.60 22.38
N GLN A 555 52.00 3.88 22.50
CA GLN A 555 50.99 4.30 23.47
C GLN A 555 49.66 3.56 23.30
N GLN A 556 49.27 3.25 22.06
CA GLN A 556 48.05 2.46 21.82
C GLN A 556 48.22 0.98 22.18
N ILE A 557 49.39 0.39 21.94
CA ILE A 557 49.70 -1.00 22.34
C ILE A 557 49.63 -1.13 23.87
N ASP A 558 50.14 -0.15 24.60
CA ASP A 558 50.12 -0.15 26.07
C ASP A 558 48.70 -0.02 26.67
N LEU A 559 47.73 0.43 25.86
CA LEU A 559 46.32 0.58 26.23
C LEU A 559 45.44 -0.63 25.80
N GLU A 560 46.00 -1.61 25.07
CA GLU A 560 45.27 -2.80 24.61
C GLU A 560 45.15 -3.86 25.73
N ASP A 561 44.00 -4.53 25.80
CA ASP A 561 43.74 -5.67 26.68
C ASP A 561 43.75 -7.01 25.89
N GLU A 562 43.68 -8.15 26.59
CA GLU A 562 43.70 -9.49 25.94
C GLU A 562 42.55 -9.70 24.92
N GLN A 563 41.44 -8.95 25.02
CA GLN A 563 40.31 -9.05 24.10
C GLN A 563 40.44 -8.16 22.86
N THR A 564 41.18 -7.05 22.95
CA THR A 564 41.43 -6.09 21.86
C THR A 564 42.77 -6.31 21.16
N ALA A 565 43.68 -7.08 21.78
CA ALA A 565 45.01 -7.36 21.26
C ALA A 565 45.02 -8.18 19.95
N VAL A 566 43.96 -8.92 19.62
CA VAL A 566 43.81 -9.64 18.35
C VAL A 566 42.49 -9.24 17.70
N PRO A 567 42.49 -8.62 16.50
CA PRO A 567 41.26 -8.29 15.81
C PRO A 567 40.51 -9.58 15.48
N ARG A 568 39.28 -9.72 15.98
CA ARG A 568 38.39 -10.81 15.58
C ARG A 568 38.18 -10.70 14.06
N SER A 569 38.51 -11.75 13.31
CA SER A 569 38.23 -11.75 11.87
C SER A 569 36.71 -11.75 11.66
N SER A 570 36.17 -10.73 11.01
CA SER A 570 34.72 -10.54 10.81
C SER A 570 34.03 -11.53 9.88
N ILE A 571 34.74 -12.58 9.47
CA ILE A 571 34.25 -13.62 8.57
C ILE A 571 33.04 -14.35 9.17
N ASP A 572 32.68 -14.14 10.44
CA ASP A 572 31.47 -14.72 11.06
C ASP A 572 30.70 -13.77 12.00
N ASP A 573 30.84 -12.45 11.88
CA ASP A 573 30.07 -11.52 12.72
C ASP A 573 28.55 -11.63 12.45
N GLU A 574 28.15 -12.09 11.25
CA GLU A 574 26.74 -12.40 10.96
C GLU A 574 26.20 -13.57 11.80
N TYR A 575 27.06 -14.52 12.16
CA TYR A 575 26.72 -15.71 12.95
C TYR A 575 27.19 -15.62 14.41
N ALA A 576 27.73 -14.49 14.86
CA ALA A 576 28.30 -14.35 16.19
C ALA A 576 27.29 -14.64 17.32
N ASN A 577 26.01 -14.37 17.08
CA ASN A 577 24.92 -14.63 18.03
C ASN A 577 24.18 -15.96 17.74
N ALA A 578 24.61 -16.75 16.76
CA ALA A 578 23.88 -17.93 16.30
C ALA A 578 23.85 -19.09 17.32
N THR A 579 24.67 -19.04 18.37
CA THR A 579 24.65 -20.02 19.48
C THR A 579 23.67 -19.66 20.60
N VAL A 580 23.06 -18.47 20.56
CA VAL A 580 22.15 -17.97 21.62
C VAL A 580 20.72 -18.49 21.44
N SER A 581 20.29 -18.72 20.19
CA SER A 581 18.95 -19.15 19.85
C SER A 581 18.97 -20.25 18.79
N ASP A 582 18.06 -21.21 18.89
CA ASP A 582 17.94 -22.26 17.87
C ASP A 582 17.51 -21.69 16.51
N PRO A 583 18.06 -22.20 15.39
CA PRO A 583 17.71 -21.70 14.06
C PRO A 583 16.26 -22.03 13.72
N LYS A 584 15.60 -21.07 13.07
CA LYS A 584 14.22 -21.18 12.57
C LYS A 584 14.25 -20.96 11.06
N ILE A 585 13.97 -22.02 10.31
CA ILE A 585 14.24 -22.08 8.87
C ILE A 585 12.94 -22.10 8.08
N LEU A 586 12.82 -21.26 7.04
CA LEU A 586 11.75 -21.34 6.07
C LEU A 586 12.22 -22.04 4.78
N LEU A 587 11.55 -23.13 4.41
CA LEU A 587 11.75 -23.83 3.15
C LEU A 587 10.70 -23.41 2.12
N ILE A 588 11.17 -22.88 0.99
CA ILE A 588 10.33 -22.47 -0.15
C ILE A 588 10.73 -23.21 -1.43
N THR A 589 9.75 -23.34 -2.33
CA THR A 589 9.92 -23.96 -3.65
C THR A 589 10.10 -22.89 -4.74
N SER A 590 10.29 -23.35 -5.99
CA SER A 590 10.00 -22.57 -7.19
C SER A 590 8.53 -22.08 -7.22
N ARG A 591 8.24 -21.12 -8.12
CA ARG A 591 6.92 -20.46 -8.24
C ARG A 591 5.80 -21.46 -8.48
N ASP A 592 6.05 -22.45 -9.33
CA ASP A 592 5.14 -23.55 -9.64
C ASP A 592 5.91 -24.88 -9.56
N PRO A 593 5.88 -25.57 -8.40
CA PRO A 593 6.68 -26.76 -8.17
C PRO A 593 6.03 -28.03 -8.71
N SER A 594 6.85 -28.91 -9.29
CA SER A 594 6.45 -30.27 -9.61
C SER A 594 6.21 -31.11 -8.35
N ALA A 595 5.47 -32.21 -8.50
CA ALA A 595 5.25 -33.15 -7.40
C ALA A 595 6.56 -33.74 -6.83
N PRO A 596 7.55 -34.17 -7.65
CA PRO A 596 8.87 -34.57 -7.16
C PRO A 596 9.58 -33.50 -6.31
N LEU A 597 9.56 -32.22 -6.72
CA LEU A 597 10.18 -31.14 -5.95
C LEU A 597 9.45 -30.90 -4.63
N ALA A 598 8.11 -30.89 -4.63
CA ALA A 598 7.32 -30.75 -3.41
C ALA A 598 7.60 -31.89 -2.41
N GLN A 599 7.88 -33.09 -2.92
CA GLN A 599 8.27 -34.26 -2.13
C GLN A 599 9.70 -34.12 -1.58
N PHE A 600 10.65 -33.67 -2.40
CA PHE A 600 12.01 -33.39 -1.96
C PHE A 600 12.08 -32.30 -0.89
N VAL A 601 11.32 -31.21 -1.03
CA VAL A 601 11.24 -30.15 0.01
C VAL A 601 10.60 -30.69 1.30
N LYS A 602 9.65 -31.63 1.21
CA LYS A 602 9.12 -32.32 2.39
C LYS A 602 10.21 -33.16 3.09
N GLU A 603 11.12 -33.78 2.35
CA GLU A 603 12.27 -34.49 2.94
C GLU A 603 13.24 -33.52 3.61
N LEU A 604 13.55 -32.39 2.96
CA LEU A 604 14.41 -31.35 3.54
C LEU A 604 13.84 -30.77 4.84
N LYS A 605 12.51 -30.69 4.98
CA LYS A 605 11.87 -30.31 6.24
C LYS A 605 12.28 -31.22 7.41
N PHE A 606 12.46 -32.51 7.15
CA PHE A 606 12.92 -33.44 8.19
C PHE A 606 14.44 -33.40 8.35
N VAL A 607 15.20 -33.06 7.29
CA VAL A 607 16.66 -32.88 7.37
C VAL A 607 17.00 -31.73 8.33
N PHE A 608 16.37 -30.57 8.18
CA PHE A 608 16.61 -29.41 9.02
C PHE A 608 15.63 -29.38 10.21
N PRO A 609 16.08 -29.56 11.46
CA PRO A 609 15.23 -29.39 12.63
C PRO A 609 14.64 -27.97 12.67
N ASN A 610 13.44 -27.80 13.22
CA ASN A 610 12.72 -26.51 13.30
C ASN A 610 12.38 -25.85 11.95
N ALA A 611 12.50 -26.57 10.83
CA ALA A 611 12.15 -26.05 9.52
C ALA A 611 10.63 -26.07 9.26
N GLN A 612 10.13 -24.99 8.67
CA GLN A 612 8.76 -24.85 8.20
C GLN A 612 8.73 -24.83 6.67
N ARG A 613 7.78 -25.53 6.06
CA ARG A 613 7.58 -25.52 4.60
C ARG A 613 6.46 -24.56 4.25
N MET A 614 6.70 -23.73 3.25
CA MET A 614 5.69 -22.85 2.65
C MET A 614 5.66 -23.04 1.13
N ASN A 615 4.46 -23.10 0.56
CA ASN A 615 4.30 -23.13 -0.90
C ASN A 615 4.39 -21.69 -1.42
N ARG A 616 5.27 -21.44 -2.39
CA ARG A 616 5.55 -20.07 -2.89
C ARG A 616 4.37 -19.46 -3.66
N GLY A 617 3.78 -20.20 -4.61
CA GLY A 617 2.66 -19.71 -5.42
C GLY A 617 2.95 -18.38 -6.12
N GLY A 618 2.01 -17.43 -6.02
CA GLY A 618 2.12 -16.09 -6.61
C GLY A 618 2.96 -15.07 -5.82
N GLN A 619 3.51 -15.44 -4.67
CA GLN A 619 4.19 -14.49 -3.78
C GLN A 619 5.57 -14.06 -4.29
N VAL A 620 5.89 -12.78 -4.09
CA VAL A 620 7.17 -12.19 -4.47
C VAL A 620 8.23 -12.51 -3.40
N ILE A 621 9.48 -12.73 -3.82
CA ILE A 621 10.58 -13.08 -2.91
C ILE A 621 10.82 -12.00 -1.84
N SER A 622 10.67 -10.72 -2.21
CA SER A 622 10.80 -9.58 -1.27
C SER A 622 9.81 -9.66 -0.13
N GLU A 623 8.54 -9.94 -0.42
CA GLU A 623 7.47 -10.08 0.58
C GLU A 623 7.72 -11.27 1.51
N ILE A 624 8.19 -12.40 0.96
CA ILE A 624 8.54 -13.58 1.74
C ILE A 624 9.66 -13.24 2.73
N ILE A 625 10.71 -12.56 2.28
CA ILE A 625 11.85 -12.20 3.14
C ILE A 625 11.46 -11.18 4.20
N GLU A 626 10.60 -10.21 3.87
CA GLU A 626 10.06 -9.25 4.82
C GLU A 626 9.19 -9.92 5.89
N THR A 627 8.36 -10.88 5.47
CA THR A 627 7.58 -11.73 6.38
C THR A 627 8.49 -12.59 7.27
N CYS A 628 9.57 -13.15 6.70
CA CYS A 628 10.53 -13.93 7.47
C CYS A 628 11.26 -13.08 8.52
N ARG A 629 11.64 -11.85 8.16
CA ARG A 629 12.27 -10.90 9.08
C ARG A 629 11.33 -10.55 10.23
N SER A 630 10.06 -10.27 9.96
CA SER A 630 9.09 -9.91 11.01
C SER A 630 8.75 -11.05 11.97
N HIS A 631 8.96 -12.30 11.56
CA HIS A 631 8.69 -13.50 12.36
C HIS A 631 9.97 -14.15 12.93
N ASP A 632 11.09 -13.42 12.93
CA ASP A 632 12.40 -13.83 13.45
C ASP A 632 12.89 -15.18 12.91
N PHE A 633 12.73 -15.41 11.59
CA PHE A 633 13.39 -16.54 10.92
C PHE A 633 14.89 -16.26 10.79
N THR A 634 15.71 -17.29 11.03
CA THR A 634 17.18 -17.20 10.89
C THR A 634 17.61 -17.41 9.45
N ASP A 635 16.96 -18.31 8.72
CA ASP A 635 17.37 -18.68 7.36
C ASP A 635 16.19 -18.97 6.45
N VAL A 636 16.33 -18.61 5.18
CA VAL A 636 15.40 -18.95 4.10
C VAL A 636 16.13 -19.81 3.09
N ILE A 637 15.56 -20.97 2.78
CA ILE A 637 16.09 -21.92 1.81
C ILE A 637 15.12 -22.04 0.64
N SER A 638 15.59 -21.66 -0.55
CA SER A 638 14.84 -21.80 -1.81
C SER A 638 15.38 -22.97 -2.63
N VAL A 639 14.51 -23.88 -3.04
CA VAL A 639 14.87 -25.04 -3.85
C VAL A 639 14.30 -24.90 -5.26
N HIS A 640 15.17 -25.10 -6.25
CA HIS A 640 14.87 -25.04 -7.67
C HIS A 640 14.95 -26.44 -8.30
N GLU A 641 14.27 -26.60 -9.42
CA GLU A 641 14.28 -27.82 -10.20
C GLU A 641 14.34 -27.54 -11.70
N THR A 642 14.81 -28.54 -12.44
CA THR A 642 14.66 -28.62 -13.89
C THR A 642 13.98 -29.95 -14.23
N ARG A 643 12.79 -29.88 -14.84
CA ARG A 643 12.01 -31.06 -15.28
C ARG A 643 11.78 -32.13 -14.20
N GLY A 644 11.47 -31.71 -12.96
CA GLY A 644 11.21 -32.64 -11.86
C GLY A 644 12.44 -33.08 -11.07
N VAL A 645 13.65 -32.73 -11.51
CA VAL A 645 14.90 -33.05 -10.80
C VAL A 645 15.39 -31.79 -10.08
N PRO A 646 15.55 -31.83 -8.74
CA PRO A 646 16.12 -30.71 -7.99
C PRO A 646 17.56 -30.42 -8.43
N ASP A 647 17.85 -29.19 -8.83
CA ASP A 647 19.13 -28.78 -9.42
C ASP A 647 19.78 -27.58 -8.74
N GLY A 648 19.05 -26.89 -7.85
CA GLY A 648 19.55 -25.71 -7.16
C GLY A 648 19.01 -25.59 -5.75
N ILE A 649 19.87 -25.19 -4.83
CA ILE A 649 19.49 -24.79 -3.46
C ILE A 649 20.17 -23.47 -3.13
N VAL A 650 19.38 -22.52 -2.64
CA VAL A 650 19.82 -21.18 -2.25
C VAL A 650 19.54 -21.02 -0.78
N ILE A 651 20.58 -20.69 0.00
CA ILE A 651 20.51 -20.53 1.45
C ILE A 651 20.81 -19.08 1.77
N SER A 652 19.85 -18.38 2.37
CA SER A 652 19.95 -16.96 2.70
C SER A 652 19.78 -16.77 4.20
N HIS A 653 20.82 -16.26 4.85
CA HIS A 653 20.79 -15.97 6.28
C HIS A 653 20.19 -14.59 6.55
N LEU A 654 19.23 -14.51 7.47
CA LEU A 654 18.54 -13.31 7.89
C LEU A 654 19.08 -12.83 9.24
N PRO A 655 18.99 -11.52 9.54
CA PRO A 655 18.28 -10.46 8.82
C PRO A 655 19.06 -9.80 7.66
N PHE A 656 20.39 -9.85 7.68
CA PHE A 656 21.29 -9.24 6.68
C PHE A 656 22.49 -10.13 6.32
N GLY A 657 22.38 -11.42 6.61
CA GLY A 657 23.45 -12.39 6.39
C GLY A 657 23.70 -12.70 4.91
N PRO A 658 24.71 -13.55 4.64
CA PRO A 658 25.07 -13.91 3.28
C PRO A 658 24.04 -14.84 2.63
N THR A 659 24.01 -14.82 1.30
CA THR A 659 23.28 -15.80 0.50
C THR A 659 24.25 -16.67 -0.29
N ALA A 660 24.22 -17.97 -0.04
CA ALA A 660 25.02 -18.97 -0.73
C ALA A 660 24.15 -19.73 -1.74
N TYR A 661 24.65 -19.80 -2.97
CA TYR A 661 23.99 -20.48 -4.08
C TYR A 661 24.74 -21.76 -4.41
N PHE A 662 24.02 -22.88 -4.35
CA PHE A 662 24.56 -24.19 -4.66
C PHE A 662 23.78 -24.82 -5.81
N ARG A 663 24.52 -25.52 -6.67
CA ARG A 663 23.95 -26.41 -7.69
C ARG A 663 23.92 -27.82 -7.14
N LEU A 664 22.78 -28.50 -7.26
CA LEU A 664 22.60 -29.88 -6.83
C LEU A 664 22.82 -30.85 -7.99
N HIS A 665 23.51 -31.96 -7.69
CA HIS A 665 23.75 -33.08 -8.58
C HIS A 665 23.56 -34.39 -7.84
N ASN A 666 23.32 -35.47 -8.60
CA ASN A 666 23.18 -36.83 -8.08
C ASN A 666 22.15 -36.93 -6.93
N VAL A 667 21.06 -36.15 -7.03
CA VAL A 667 20.00 -36.13 -6.03
C VAL A 667 19.23 -37.44 -6.10
N VAL A 668 19.27 -38.20 -5.01
CA VAL A 668 18.43 -39.37 -4.81
C VAL A 668 17.52 -39.08 -3.63
N THR A 669 16.22 -39.00 -3.90
CA THR A 669 15.22 -38.73 -2.87
C THR A 669 15.04 -39.97 -2.00
N ARG A 670 14.60 -39.78 -0.76
CA ARG A 670 14.32 -40.89 0.17
C ARG A 670 13.30 -41.86 -0.40
N HIS A 671 12.37 -41.39 -1.22
CA HIS A 671 11.32 -42.23 -1.82
C HIS A 671 11.81 -43.16 -2.92
N ASP A 672 12.99 -42.86 -3.49
CA ASP A 672 13.66 -43.66 -4.52
C ASP A 672 14.63 -44.70 -3.93
N ILE A 673 14.89 -44.64 -2.61
CA ILE A 673 15.73 -45.63 -1.93
C ILE A 673 14.95 -46.95 -1.85
N LYS A 674 15.57 -48.03 -2.37
CA LYS A 674 14.91 -49.30 -2.73
C LYS A 674 14.31 -50.08 -1.55
N ASP A 675 14.70 -49.79 -0.31
CA ASP A 675 14.27 -50.52 0.89
C ASP A 675 13.20 -49.81 1.73
N LYS A 676 12.05 -49.52 1.11
CA LYS A 676 10.90 -48.86 1.79
C LYS A 676 10.43 -49.55 3.08
N LYS A 677 10.68 -50.86 3.24
CA LYS A 677 10.33 -51.63 4.45
C LYS A 677 11.39 -51.56 5.56
N ALA A 678 12.64 -51.24 5.25
CA ALA A 678 13.72 -51.11 6.23
C ALA A 678 13.90 -49.67 6.74
N ILE A 679 13.44 -48.69 5.96
CA ILE A 679 13.57 -47.26 6.26
C ILE A 679 12.38 -46.84 7.14
N GLY A 680 12.56 -46.91 8.46
CA GLY A 680 11.62 -46.38 9.44
C GLY A 680 11.41 -44.86 9.34
N THR A 681 10.58 -44.29 10.22
CA THR A 681 10.35 -42.84 10.28
C THR A 681 11.66 -42.08 10.53
N MET A 682 11.82 -40.91 9.88
CA MET A 682 13.00 -40.08 10.08
C MET A 682 12.96 -39.45 11.48
N SER A 683 14.02 -39.62 12.26
CA SER A 683 14.13 -38.99 13.57
C SER A 683 14.29 -37.47 13.42
N GLU A 684 13.51 -36.70 14.19
CA GLU A 684 13.62 -35.24 14.27
C GLU A 684 14.63 -34.78 15.33
N ALA A 685 15.33 -35.71 16.00
CA ALA A 685 16.38 -35.38 16.94
C ALA A 685 17.49 -34.52 16.29
N TYR A 686 18.11 -33.67 17.09
CA TYR A 686 19.17 -32.78 16.62
C TYR A 686 20.41 -33.58 16.19
N PRO A 687 20.87 -33.43 14.94
CA PRO A 687 21.94 -34.26 14.40
C PRO A 687 23.33 -33.79 14.84
N HIS A 688 24.26 -34.71 15.01
CA HIS A 688 25.68 -34.39 14.96
C HIS A 688 26.11 -34.06 13.54
N LEU A 689 26.90 -33.01 13.39
CA LEU A 689 27.45 -32.59 12.10
C LEU A 689 28.89 -33.04 11.94
N ILE A 690 29.21 -33.60 10.77
CA ILE A 690 30.58 -33.87 10.34
C ILE A 690 30.85 -32.98 9.13
N ILE A 691 31.73 -32.00 9.30
CA ILE A 691 32.21 -31.13 8.21
C ILE A 691 33.67 -31.52 7.95
N ASN A 692 33.95 -32.08 6.78
CA ASN A 692 35.27 -32.63 6.46
C ASN A 692 35.91 -31.96 5.24
N ASN A 693 37.22 -31.68 5.34
CA ASN A 693 38.08 -31.11 4.28
C ASN A 693 37.77 -29.65 3.85
N PHE A 694 37.28 -28.79 4.73
CA PHE A 694 37.02 -27.37 4.46
C PHE A 694 38.14 -26.46 5.00
N ASN A 695 39.36 -26.62 4.48
CA ASN A 695 40.56 -25.99 5.07
C ASN A 695 40.88 -24.58 4.54
N SER A 696 40.31 -24.21 3.38
CA SER A 696 40.53 -22.87 2.82
C SER A 696 39.65 -21.84 3.53
N LYS A 697 39.99 -20.55 3.43
CA LYS A 697 39.14 -19.46 3.98
C LYS A 697 37.71 -19.48 3.45
N LEU A 698 37.52 -19.79 2.16
CA LEU A 698 36.19 -19.93 1.57
C LEU A 698 35.50 -21.22 2.04
N GLY A 699 36.29 -22.28 2.27
CA GLY A 699 35.85 -23.53 2.87
C GLY A 699 35.28 -23.31 4.26
N GLU A 700 36.04 -22.68 5.15
CA GLU A 700 35.61 -22.32 6.50
C GLU A 700 34.34 -21.45 6.46
N ARG A 701 34.27 -20.44 5.59
CA ARG A 701 33.07 -19.62 5.39
C ARG A 701 31.86 -20.44 4.96
N THR A 702 32.04 -21.38 4.03
CA THR A 702 30.95 -22.27 3.57
C THR A 702 30.52 -23.25 4.67
N ALA A 703 31.49 -23.79 5.41
CA ALA A 703 31.25 -24.64 6.57
C ALA A 703 30.43 -23.92 7.64
N ASN A 704 30.74 -22.64 7.91
CA ASN A 704 29.99 -21.84 8.88
C ASN A 704 28.55 -21.58 8.43
N ILE A 705 28.32 -21.26 7.15
CA ILE A 705 26.94 -21.11 6.61
C ILE A 705 26.16 -22.42 6.80
N LEU A 706 26.75 -23.57 6.49
CA LEU A 706 26.07 -24.87 6.61
C LEU A 706 25.88 -25.32 8.06
N LYS A 707 26.83 -24.99 8.95
CA LYS A 707 26.80 -25.38 10.37
C LYS A 707 25.66 -24.71 11.13
N HIS A 708 25.42 -23.41 10.90
CA HIS A 708 24.43 -22.62 11.64
C HIS A 708 22.98 -22.88 11.23
N LEU A 709 22.74 -23.75 10.23
CA LEU A 709 21.41 -24.27 9.90
C LEU A 709 20.93 -25.33 10.89
N PHE A 710 21.76 -25.78 11.82
CA PHE A 710 21.43 -26.84 12.75
C PHE A 710 21.58 -26.39 14.21
N PRO A 711 20.65 -26.79 15.08
CA PRO A 711 20.78 -26.57 16.52
C PRO A 711 21.88 -27.45 17.13
N VAL A 712 22.31 -27.10 18.35
CA VAL A 712 23.34 -27.85 19.07
C VAL A 712 22.79 -29.23 19.50
N PRO A 713 23.42 -30.34 19.07
CA PRO A 713 22.93 -31.68 19.40
C PRO A 713 23.25 -32.08 20.84
N LYS A 714 22.40 -32.92 21.42
CA LYS A 714 22.70 -33.62 22.68
C LYS A 714 23.81 -34.67 22.46
N PRO A 715 24.65 -34.96 23.46
CA PRO A 715 25.77 -35.90 23.32
C PRO A 715 25.35 -37.35 23.05
N ASP A 716 24.10 -37.71 23.35
CA ASP A 716 23.50 -39.03 23.13
C ASP A 716 22.75 -39.15 21.80
N SER A 717 22.79 -38.12 20.95
CA SER A 717 22.12 -38.15 19.65
C SER A 717 22.73 -39.22 18.75
N LYS A 718 21.88 -40.06 18.18
CA LYS A 718 22.26 -41.14 17.25
C LYS A 718 22.24 -40.71 15.79
N ARG A 719 21.80 -39.48 15.51
CA ARG A 719 21.61 -38.95 14.17
C ARG A 719 22.86 -38.18 13.75
N VAL A 720 23.38 -38.46 12.56
CA VAL A 720 24.60 -37.85 12.04
C VAL A 720 24.39 -37.38 10.61
N MET A 721 24.79 -36.15 10.32
CA MET A 721 24.82 -35.59 8.97
C MET A 721 26.23 -35.23 8.59
N THR A 722 26.63 -35.66 7.40
CA THR A 722 27.99 -35.49 6.90
C THR A 722 27.97 -34.57 5.69
N PHE A 723 28.72 -33.48 5.78
CA PHE A 723 29.13 -32.62 4.68
C PHE A 723 30.62 -32.89 4.42
N ALA A 724 30.91 -33.71 3.42
CA ALA A 724 32.28 -34.05 3.06
C ALA A 724 32.63 -33.43 1.71
N ARG A 725 33.67 -32.59 1.68
CA ARG A 725 34.23 -32.15 0.41
C ARG A 725 35.04 -33.29 -0.22
N GLU A 726 34.83 -33.51 -1.51
CA GLU A 726 35.65 -34.44 -2.28
C GLU A 726 37.07 -33.87 -2.49
N PRO A 727 38.16 -34.60 -2.21
CA PRO A 727 39.51 -34.03 -2.32
C PRO A 727 39.92 -33.62 -3.75
N GLN A 728 39.36 -34.31 -4.75
CA GLN A 728 39.67 -34.16 -6.17
C GLN A 728 38.79 -33.11 -6.87
N SER A 729 37.71 -32.66 -6.23
CA SER A 729 36.68 -31.83 -6.85
C SER A 729 36.04 -30.91 -5.79
N ASP A 730 35.67 -29.67 -6.11
CA ASP A 730 35.04 -28.77 -5.11
C ASP A 730 33.56 -29.13 -4.81
N TRP A 731 33.16 -30.38 -5.03
CA TRP A 731 31.83 -30.89 -4.70
C TRP A 731 31.74 -31.24 -3.22
N ILE A 732 30.62 -30.88 -2.62
CA ILE A 732 30.28 -31.20 -1.23
C ILE A 732 29.24 -32.31 -1.26
N SER A 733 29.62 -33.49 -0.78
CA SER A 733 28.73 -34.63 -0.63
C SER A 733 27.96 -34.51 0.68
N PHE A 734 26.63 -34.48 0.59
CA PHE A 734 25.74 -34.56 1.76
C PHE A 734 25.21 -35.99 1.94
N ARG A 735 25.31 -36.52 3.16
CA ARG A 735 24.73 -37.81 3.54
C ARG A 735 24.10 -37.73 4.93
N HIS A 736 22.99 -38.45 5.12
CA HIS A 736 22.26 -38.48 6.39
C HIS A 736 22.15 -39.92 6.92
N HIS A 737 22.81 -40.17 8.06
CA HIS A 737 22.90 -41.48 8.69
C HIS A 737 22.35 -41.47 10.12
N VAL A 738 21.94 -42.65 10.57
CA VAL A 738 21.74 -42.98 11.99
C VAL A 738 22.74 -44.05 12.35
N TYR A 739 23.39 -43.91 13.50
CA TYR A 739 24.36 -44.89 13.97
C TYR A 739 23.85 -45.68 15.17
N GLU A 740 24.22 -46.95 15.24
CA GLU A 740 23.99 -47.83 16.39
C GLU A 740 25.33 -48.44 16.83
N LYS A 741 25.60 -48.47 18.13
CA LYS A 741 26.80 -49.09 18.72
C LYS A 741 26.43 -50.48 19.25
N ARG A 742 26.28 -51.47 18.37
CA ARG A 742 25.83 -52.83 18.76
C ARG A 742 26.94 -53.70 19.36
N GLY A 743 28.21 -53.43 19.08
CA GLY A 743 29.34 -54.29 19.48
C GLY A 743 30.42 -53.63 20.36
N GLY A 744 30.05 -52.63 21.17
CA GLY A 744 31.00 -51.93 22.07
C GLY A 744 31.60 -50.65 21.47
N PRO A 745 32.64 -50.05 22.09
CA PRO A 745 33.16 -48.73 21.70
C PRO A 745 33.91 -48.68 20.36
N LYS A 746 34.22 -49.83 19.73
CA LYS A 746 35.00 -49.92 18.48
C LYS A 746 34.18 -50.27 17.22
N SER A 747 32.91 -50.59 17.35
CA SER A 747 32.04 -50.91 16.20
C SER A 747 30.83 -49.99 16.16
N VAL A 748 30.65 -49.32 15.03
CA VAL A 748 29.57 -48.37 14.76
C VAL A 748 28.90 -48.80 13.47
N ASP A 749 27.64 -49.22 13.57
CA ASP A 749 26.82 -49.59 12.41
C ASP A 749 26.08 -48.35 11.92
N LEU A 750 26.29 -47.97 10.66
CA LEU A 750 25.63 -46.82 10.03
C LEU A 750 24.49 -47.29 9.13
N LYS A 751 23.33 -46.62 9.25
CA LYS A 751 22.17 -46.80 8.37
C LYS A 751 21.85 -45.48 7.69
N GLU A 752 21.74 -45.49 6.36
CA GLU A 752 21.34 -44.31 5.57
C GLU A 752 19.81 -44.13 5.65
N VAL A 753 19.35 -42.91 5.96
CA VAL A 753 17.92 -42.64 6.24
C VAL A 753 17.35 -41.49 5.38
N GLY A 754 18.17 -40.50 5.05
CA GLY A 754 17.74 -39.29 4.33
C GLY A 754 18.13 -39.27 2.85
N PRO A 755 17.80 -38.17 2.15
CA PRO A 755 18.25 -37.97 0.77
C PRO A 755 19.78 -37.87 0.72
N ARG A 756 20.33 -38.24 -0.43
CA ARG A 756 21.74 -38.02 -0.77
C ARG A 756 21.84 -37.14 -2.00
N PHE A 757 22.78 -36.21 -1.95
CA PHE A 757 23.05 -35.33 -3.07
C PHE A 757 24.46 -34.77 -2.94
N GLU A 758 24.96 -34.28 -4.06
CA GLU A 758 26.18 -33.50 -4.16
C GLU A 758 25.80 -32.07 -4.46
N MET A 759 26.44 -31.13 -3.77
CA MET A 759 26.22 -29.71 -3.97
C MET A 759 27.52 -29.03 -4.38
N PHE A 760 27.43 -28.09 -5.33
CA PHE A 760 28.53 -27.29 -5.78
C PHE A 760 28.25 -25.81 -5.52
N LEU A 761 29.05 -25.18 -4.68
CA LEU A 761 28.95 -23.76 -4.41
C LEU A 761 29.42 -22.97 -5.64
N PHE A 762 28.57 -22.09 -6.16
CA PHE A 762 28.94 -21.26 -7.32
C PHE A 762 28.88 -19.75 -7.07
N LYS A 763 28.22 -19.30 -6.00
CA LYS A 763 28.14 -17.87 -5.67
C LYS A 763 27.87 -17.67 -4.17
N ILE A 764 28.60 -16.75 -3.55
CA ILE A 764 28.29 -16.19 -2.22
C ILE A 764 28.07 -14.67 -2.38
N LYS A 765 26.98 -14.18 -1.81
CA LYS A 765 26.61 -12.76 -1.80
C LYS A 765 26.52 -12.24 -0.37
N LEU A 766 26.99 -11.02 -0.11
CA LEU A 766 26.92 -10.35 1.21
C LEU A 766 25.58 -9.64 1.42
N GLY A 767 24.49 -10.32 1.12
CA GLY A 767 23.14 -9.81 1.30
C GLY A 767 22.11 -10.89 1.07
N THR A 768 20.87 -10.56 1.43
CA THR A 768 19.73 -11.47 1.37
C THR A 768 19.21 -11.64 -0.06
N MET A 769 18.37 -12.66 -0.27
CA MET A 769 17.92 -13.07 -1.61
C MET A 769 17.06 -12.02 -2.35
N ASP A 770 16.43 -11.06 -1.64
CA ASP A 770 15.71 -9.89 -2.18
C ASP A 770 16.64 -8.81 -2.75
N GLN A 771 17.90 -8.75 -2.30
CA GLN A 771 18.77 -7.62 -2.55
C GLN A 771 19.66 -7.86 -3.76
N GLU A 772 19.18 -7.60 -4.98
CA GLU A 772 19.94 -7.87 -6.22
C GLU A 772 21.29 -7.13 -6.30
N GLU A 773 21.39 -5.94 -5.73
CA GLU A 773 22.60 -5.09 -5.78
C GLU A 773 23.68 -5.42 -4.73
N ALA A 774 23.43 -6.36 -3.80
CA ALA A 774 24.40 -6.63 -2.74
C ALA A 774 25.74 -7.18 -3.29
N PRO A 775 26.88 -6.79 -2.71
CA PRO A 775 28.20 -7.15 -3.22
C PRO A 775 28.43 -8.66 -3.20
N ILE A 776 29.11 -9.14 -4.23
CA ILE A 776 29.44 -10.56 -4.39
C ILE A 776 30.76 -10.82 -3.66
N GLU A 777 30.73 -11.70 -2.66
CA GLU A 777 31.92 -12.12 -1.91
C GLU A 777 32.79 -13.04 -2.77
N TRP A 778 32.15 -14.02 -3.41
CA TRP A 778 32.82 -14.98 -4.27
C TRP A 778 31.87 -15.49 -5.35
N VAL A 779 32.40 -15.75 -6.53
CA VAL A 779 31.66 -16.37 -7.63
C VAL A 779 32.57 -17.31 -8.40
N HIS A 780 32.05 -18.48 -8.75
CA HIS A 780 32.73 -19.42 -9.60
C HIS A 780 32.79 -18.87 -11.04
N ARG A 781 33.99 -18.75 -11.60
CA ARG A 781 34.24 -18.18 -12.93
C ARG A 781 34.74 -19.27 -13.89
N PRO A 782 33.84 -20.07 -14.50
CA PRO A 782 34.23 -21.28 -15.23
C PRO A 782 35.04 -21.01 -16.51
N TYR A 783 34.90 -19.81 -17.09
CA TYR A 783 35.52 -19.42 -18.37
C TYR A 783 36.93 -18.82 -18.22
N MET A 784 37.56 -18.93 -17.05
CA MET A 784 38.96 -18.51 -16.87
C MET A 784 39.92 -19.67 -17.17
N ASN A 785 41.05 -19.39 -17.82
CA ASN A 785 42.07 -20.39 -18.21
C ASN A 785 42.56 -21.28 -17.06
N THR A 786 42.58 -20.76 -15.83
CA THR A 786 43.04 -21.49 -14.63
C THR A 786 41.90 -22.07 -13.79
N SER A 787 40.63 -21.87 -14.18
CA SER A 787 39.47 -22.23 -13.34
C SER A 787 39.39 -23.73 -13.06
N LYS A 788 39.81 -24.58 -14.00
CA LYS A 788 39.81 -26.05 -13.81
C LYS A 788 40.94 -26.57 -12.92
N LYS A 789 41.95 -25.74 -12.64
CA LYS A 789 43.13 -26.09 -11.84
C LYS A 789 43.05 -25.59 -10.40
N ARG A 790 42.21 -24.59 -10.13
CA ARG A 790 42.06 -23.97 -8.81
C ARG A 790 41.04 -24.75 -7.99
N LYS A 791 41.42 -25.13 -6.77
CA LYS A 791 40.51 -25.60 -5.73
C LYS A 791 40.18 -24.44 -4.82
N PHE A 792 38.91 -24.29 -4.48
CA PHE A 792 38.43 -23.12 -3.76
C PHE A 792 37.98 -23.43 -2.34
N LEU A 793 37.54 -24.65 -2.04
CA LEU A 793 37.01 -25.01 -0.71
C LEU A 793 38.03 -25.70 0.20
N GLY A 794 39.15 -26.19 -0.33
CA GLY A 794 40.26 -26.71 0.45
C GLY A 794 41.58 -26.67 -0.33
N ASP A 795 42.65 -27.05 0.34
CA ASP A 795 44.01 -27.11 -0.24
C ASP A 795 44.15 -28.24 -1.29
#